data_AF-A0A5N0TI39-F1
#
_entry.id   AF-A0A5N0TI39-F1
#
_cell.length_a   1.000
_cell.length_b   1.000
_cell.length_c   1.000
_cell.angle_alpha   90.00
_cell.angle_beta   90.00
_cell.angle_gamma   90.00
#
_symmetry.space_group_name_H-M   'P 1'
#
loop_
_entity.id
_entity.type
_entity.pdbx_description
1 polymer ?
#
loop_
_entity_poly.entity_id
_entity_poly.type
_entity_poly.pdbx_seq_one_letter_code
_entity_poly.pdbx_strand_id
1 'polypeptide(L)'
;MWTDRVRAALDFYGDRMTDVSIFGWFVNAAGELSLTFDPDQLLPYREKWPHLRFWLAFRNDGNQAIFQALLDRPASSARLVQRLGEELDKYPWLSGIDIDLERGGPARNAVPAEDLFRRIAEVAHVRGLECAAALPPLTIDGSVGGEDWVRYKQLGQILDHLAIMSYDFAWSGSAPGPVSPGFWMKNVYDWVTSQVDPSKLMMGLPLYSYFWQIHNYPSALGLTHRGASGTYYAAWQYFTGYTAADGSDGSGNLRRIGWLAFREPDSASAWGLLGVYDWRHAYDFDAGTAVGISRMVYDGKPYTVRYGKPSGTPMWSVADNSGLNTGATYTLTPRRVRDVAGNLVAPKRGYTLTIELLKRYPVAATILDDNTGTEGQLEQVYRTVAGWWGRWEGAGGYSQYRGNGQLNLANDFTNKALYLQVRGQFAGEGWAGVTVRGVTAEAHPSGRVRVRVGPNVLAETSVASRPVGAAAGSGRFHLGLRVREGSARVYYALTDTNELPRVLHVGVTPSGGTAGIVADNTFWVDRVYVGDGWYYQPREQVVVAAGGQQWTFGFLPRTGIQWFGNTFRPVADVDEWETRSAGYSLDWVYEHWTFAPLEADKPQQVQVRALDHDVWVGRVFACDVDGASIAYWSDADTVVHWRDRAVNDWGLSGIALWTLGQEDMRTWDALAGGELSAETKRLNI
;
A
#
# COMPACT_ATOMS: atom_id res chain seq x y z
N MET A 1 17.74 -13.77 -17.21
CA MET A 1 18.79 -14.80 -17.28
C MET A 1 18.42 -15.81 -18.37
N TRP A 2 19.38 -16.29 -19.16
CA TRP A 2 19.15 -17.28 -20.21
C TRP A 2 19.25 -18.72 -19.65
N THR A 3 18.12 -19.26 -19.17
CA THR A 3 18.07 -20.55 -18.47
C THR A 3 17.57 -21.68 -19.35
N ASP A 4 17.74 -22.94 -18.91
CA ASP A 4 17.14 -24.11 -19.60
C ASP A 4 15.62 -24.00 -19.70
N ARG A 5 14.96 -23.37 -18.72
CA ARG A 5 13.51 -23.15 -18.73
C ARG A 5 13.09 -22.16 -19.81
N VAL A 6 13.84 -21.07 -19.99
CA VAL A 6 13.60 -20.13 -21.09
C VAL A 6 13.74 -20.84 -22.44
N ARG A 7 14.80 -21.64 -22.60
CA ARG A 7 15.01 -22.45 -23.82
C ARG A 7 13.87 -23.43 -24.05
N ALA A 8 13.41 -24.13 -23.01
CA ALA A 8 12.30 -25.06 -23.10
C ALA A 8 10.98 -24.35 -23.46
N ALA A 9 10.70 -23.19 -22.85
CA ALA A 9 9.51 -22.40 -23.18
C ALA A 9 9.49 -22.00 -24.66
N LEU A 10 10.60 -21.47 -25.18
CA LEU A 10 10.72 -21.10 -26.59
C LEU A 10 10.71 -22.33 -27.52
N ASP A 11 11.34 -23.44 -27.12
CA ASP A 11 11.39 -24.64 -27.96
C ASP A 11 10.01 -25.30 -28.09
N PHE A 12 9.28 -25.45 -26.98
CA PHE A 12 8.04 -26.22 -26.97
C PHE A 12 6.77 -25.39 -27.16
N TYR A 13 6.79 -24.10 -26.81
CA TYR A 13 5.58 -23.27 -26.72
C TYR A 13 5.65 -21.97 -27.52
N GLY A 14 6.62 -21.83 -28.42
CA GLY A 14 6.70 -20.66 -29.30
C GLY A 14 5.47 -20.47 -30.19
N ASP A 15 4.71 -21.52 -30.48
CA ASP A 15 3.40 -21.44 -31.17
C ASP A 15 2.29 -20.75 -30.36
N ARG A 16 2.52 -20.53 -29.05
CA ARG A 16 1.59 -19.86 -28.12
C ARG A 16 2.02 -18.45 -27.76
N MET A 17 3.10 -17.96 -28.36
CA MET A 17 3.65 -16.63 -28.13
C MET A 17 3.53 -15.81 -29.41
N THR A 18 3.22 -14.53 -29.28
CA THR A 18 3.23 -13.59 -30.42
C THR A 18 4.50 -12.75 -30.44
N ASP A 19 5.03 -12.44 -29.25
CA ASP A 19 6.08 -11.45 -29.04
C ASP A 19 7.05 -11.90 -27.94
N VAL A 20 8.35 -11.65 -28.15
CA VAL A 20 9.39 -11.80 -27.14
C VAL A 20 10.20 -10.51 -27.05
N SER A 21 10.07 -9.82 -25.92
CA SER A 21 10.92 -8.67 -25.59
C SER A 21 12.26 -9.14 -25.06
N ILE A 22 13.33 -8.91 -25.83
CA ILE A 22 14.67 -9.36 -25.49
C ILE A 22 15.30 -8.33 -24.56
N PHE A 23 15.31 -8.60 -23.26
CA PHE A 23 16.03 -7.81 -22.24
C PHE A 23 17.55 -7.96 -22.41
N GLY A 24 18.04 -7.46 -23.55
CA GLY A 24 19.40 -7.67 -24.05
C GLY A 24 20.23 -6.40 -24.08
N TRP A 25 19.64 -5.21 -23.96
CA TRP A 25 20.35 -3.94 -24.00
C TRP A 25 20.24 -3.19 -22.67
N PHE A 26 21.37 -2.74 -22.15
CA PHE A 26 21.45 -1.84 -20.98
C PHE A 26 21.87 -0.45 -21.45
N VAL A 27 21.19 0.60 -20.97
CA VAL A 27 21.56 1.99 -21.21
C VAL A 27 22.23 2.60 -19.98
N ASN A 28 23.31 3.35 -20.18
CA ASN A 28 23.97 4.11 -19.11
C ASN A 28 23.59 5.61 -19.12
N ALA A 29 24.05 6.37 -18.11
CA ALA A 29 23.73 7.80 -17.97
C ALA A 29 24.26 8.71 -19.10
N ALA A 30 25.16 8.21 -19.96
CA ALA A 30 25.65 8.91 -21.15
C ALA A 30 24.84 8.59 -22.42
N GLY A 31 23.84 7.70 -22.32
CA GLY A 31 23.06 7.22 -23.46
C GLY A 31 23.78 6.20 -24.33
N GLU A 32 24.86 5.56 -23.82
CA GLU A 32 25.47 4.42 -24.52
C GLU A 32 24.69 3.14 -24.21
N LEU A 33 24.58 2.28 -25.22
CA LEU A 33 24.01 0.93 -25.07
C LEU A 33 25.13 -0.10 -24.95
N SER A 34 24.89 -1.11 -24.11
CA SER A 34 25.72 -2.31 -24.02
C SER A 34 24.85 -3.56 -24.03
N LEU A 35 25.29 -4.59 -24.75
CA LEU A 35 24.63 -5.89 -24.76
C LEU A 35 24.89 -6.65 -23.46
N THR A 36 23.82 -7.18 -22.89
CA THR A 36 23.82 -8.09 -21.72
C THR A 36 23.38 -9.51 -22.08
N PHE A 37 22.95 -9.71 -23.32
CA PHE A 37 22.58 -10.98 -23.92
C PHE A 37 23.01 -10.98 -25.38
N ASP A 38 23.36 -12.13 -25.93
CA ASP A 38 23.71 -12.30 -27.33
C ASP A 38 22.45 -12.65 -28.15
N PRO A 39 21.90 -11.72 -28.96
CA PRO A 39 20.66 -11.96 -29.70
C PRO A 39 20.73 -13.12 -30.70
N ASP A 40 21.93 -13.50 -31.15
CA ASP A 40 22.09 -14.59 -32.12
C ASP A 40 21.75 -15.96 -31.52
N GLN A 41 21.73 -16.08 -30.19
CA GLN A 41 21.24 -17.29 -29.50
C GLN A 41 19.76 -17.58 -29.77
N LEU A 42 19.01 -16.61 -30.33
CA LEU A 42 17.60 -16.77 -30.67
C LEU A 42 17.36 -17.33 -32.08
N LEU A 43 18.40 -17.50 -32.91
CA LEU A 43 18.27 -17.99 -34.28
C LEU A 43 17.46 -19.31 -34.40
N PRO A 44 17.71 -20.36 -33.60
CA PRO A 44 16.97 -21.61 -33.71
C PRO A 44 15.45 -21.43 -33.48
N TYR A 45 15.07 -20.54 -32.56
CA TYR A 45 13.67 -20.28 -32.24
C TYR A 45 12.98 -19.42 -33.29
N ARG A 46 13.71 -18.47 -33.88
CA ARG A 46 13.23 -17.65 -35.01
C ARG A 46 12.96 -18.50 -36.25
N GLU A 47 13.84 -19.46 -36.55
CA GLU A 47 13.65 -20.39 -37.66
C GLU A 47 12.48 -21.36 -37.41
N LYS A 48 12.34 -21.84 -36.16
CA LYS A 48 11.25 -22.74 -35.77
C LYS A 48 9.89 -22.06 -35.77
N TRP A 49 9.83 -20.81 -35.29
CA TRP A 49 8.59 -20.05 -35.08
C TRP A 49 8.61 -18.72 -35.86
N PRO A 50 8.44 -18.74 -37.20
CA PRO A 50 8.57 -17.54 -38.03
C PRO A 50 7.49 -16.48 -37.79
N HIS A 51 6.42 -16.80 -37.07
CA HIS A 51 5.38 -15.85 -36.66
C HIS A 51 5.76 -15.06 -35.40
N LEU A 52 6.75 -15.54 -34.62
CA LEU A 52 7.15 -14.95 -33.36
C LEU A 52 7.94 -13.67 -33.62
N ARG A 53 7.44 -12.55 -33.10
CA ARG A 53 8.10 -11.25 -33.19
C ARG A 53 9.09 -11.08 -32.05
N PHE A 54 10.20 -10.41 -32.31
CA PHE A 54 11.25 -10.18 -31.32
C PHE A 54 11.59 -8.70 -31.24
N TRP A 55 11.71 -8.18 -30.02
CA TRP A 55 11.86 -6.75 -29.79
C TRP A 55 13.21 -6.40 -29.19
N LEU A 56 13.76 -5.25 -29.60
CA LEU A 56 14.91 -4.63 -28.96
C LEU A 56 14.45 -4.03 -27.62
N ALA A 57 14.54 -4.79 -26.53
CA ALA A 57 14.23 -4.25 -25.21
C ALA A 57 15.48 -3.69 -24.54
N PHE A 58 15.50 -2.37 -24.32
CA PHE A 58 16.58 -1.70 -23.60
C PHE A 58 16.09 -1.15 -22.27
N ARG A 59 16.99 -1.14 -21.28
CA ARG A 59 16.62 -0.82 -19.89
C ARG A 59 17.68 -0.09 -19.09
N ASN A 60 17.26 0.57 -18.03
CA ASN A 60 18.13 1.22 -17.03
C ASN A 60 18.27 0.42 -15.72
N ASP A 61 17.72 -0.79 -15.64
CA ASP A 61 17.68 -1.66 -14.44
C ASP A 61 17.18 -0.91 -13.18
N GLY A 62 16.15 -0.06 -13.34
CA GLY A 62 15.58 0.72 -12.22
C GLY A 62 16.52 1.79 -11.66
N ASN A 63 17.60 2.17 -12.36
CA ASN A 63 18.50 3.22 -11.90
C ASN A 63 17.96 4.61 -12.24
N GLN A 64 17.39 5.28 -11.22
CA GLN A 64 16.82 6.62 -11.34
C GLN A 64 17.81 7.67 -11.88
N ALA A 65 19.10 7.58 -11.52
CA ALA A 65 20.09 8.56 -11.96
C ALA A 65 20.38 8.46 -13.46
N ILE A 66 20.26 7.26 -14.04
CA ILE A 66 20.38 7.05 -15.48
C ILE A 66 19.19 7.69 -16.20
N PHE A 67 17.95 7.39 -15.78
CA PHE A 67 16.77 7.97 -16.41
C PHE A 67 16.78 9.50 -16.30
N GLN A 68 17.06 10.05 -15.11
CA GLN A 68 17.17 11.50 -14.93
C GLN A 68 18.26 12.11 -15.84
N ALA A 69 19.40 11.45 -16.02
CA ALA A 69 20.44 11.94 -16.93
C ALA A 69 19.99 11.95 -18.40
N LEU A 70 19.18 10.96 -18.83
CA LEU A 70 18.60 10.94 -20.17
C LEU A 70 17.59 12.08 -20.38
N LEU A 71 16.86 12.47 -19.33
CA LEU A 71 15.93 13.61 -19.37
C LEU A 71 16.67 14.97 -19.38
N ASP A 72 17.67 15.12 -18.52
CA ASP A 72 18.33 16.42 -18.28
C ASP A 72 19.39 16.78 -19.33
N ARG A 73 19.95 15.77 -20.02
CA ARG A 73 21.11 15.97 -20.92
C ARG A 73 20.73 15.65 -22.36
N PRO A 74 20.52 16.67 -23.21
CA PRO A 74 20.21 16.47 -24.62
C PRO A 74 21.21 15.58 -25.36
N ALA A 75 22.50 15.68 -25.03
CA ALA A 75 23.56 14.86 -25.62
C ALA A 75 23.43 13.37 -25.25
N SER A 76 23.01 13.04 -24.03
CA SER A 76 22.78 11.64 -23.62
C SER A 76 21.59 11.05 -24.36
N SER A 77 20.47 11.78 -24.39
CA SER A 77 19.28 11.34 -25.12
C SER A 77 19.53 11.19 -26.64
N ALA A 78 20.23 12.15 -27.26
CA ALA A 78 20.60 12.04 -28.67
C ALA A 78 21.47 10.83 -28.97
N ARG A 79 22.40 10.52 -28.06
CA ARG A 79 23.25 9.33 -28.18
C ARG A 79 22.44 8.04 -28.08
N LEU A 80 21.53 7.94 -27.10
CA LEU A 80 20.66 6.77 -26.96
C LEU A 80 19.86 6.52 -28.24
N VAL A 81 19.19 7.56 -28.76
CA VAL A 81 18.40 7.51 -29.99
C VAL A 81 19.26 7.03 -31.18
N GLN A 82 20.49 7.54 -31.30
CA GLN A 82 21.42 7.08 -32.32
C GLN A 82 21.78 5.58 -32.15
N ARG A 83 22.16 5.15 -30.94
CA ARG A 83 22.55 3.77 -30.66
C ARG A 83 21.42 2.78 -30.90
N LEU A 84 20.18 3.14 -30.57
CA LEU A 84 19.01 2.30 -30.87
C LEU A 84 18.85 2.08 -32.38
N GLY A 85 19.05 3.13 -33.19
CA GLY A 85 19.05 3.00 -34.65
C GLY A 85 20.15 2.07 -35.16
N GLU A 86 21.38 2.21 -34.65
CA GLU A 86 22.51 1.36 -35.01
C GLU A 86 22.26 -0.13 -34.67
N GLU A 87 21.64 -0.41 -33.52
CA GLU A 87 21.30 -1.78 -33.11
C GLU A 87 20.17 -2.38 -33.95
N LEU A 88 19.14 -1.61 -34.33
CA LEU A 88 18.11 -2.06 -35.27
C LEU A 88 18.70 -2.37 -36.65
N ASP A 89 19.62 -1.53 -37.13
CA ASP A 89 20.28 -1.75 -38.43
C ASP A 89 21.19 -3.00 -38.39
N LYS A 90 21.79 -3.29 -37.23
CA LYS A 90 22.60 -4.49 -36.99
C LYS A 90 21.75 -5.77 -36.90
N TYR A 91 20.55 -5.68 -36.36
CA TYR A 91 19.63 -6.81 -36.17
C TYR A 91 18.30 -6.57 -36.91
N PRO A 92 18.28 -6.63 -38.25
CA PRO A 92 17.13 -6.22 -39.08
C PRO A 92 15.90 -7.15 -38.97
N TRP A 93 16.01 -8.23 -38.21
CA TRP A 93 14.92 -9.17 -37.91
C TRP A 93 14.10 -8.77 -36.68
N LEU A 94 14.53 -7.73 -35.95
CA LEU A 94 13.77 -7.18 -34.83
C LEU A 94 12.52 -6.47 -35.37
N SER A 95 11.42 -6.62 -34.66
CA SER A 95 10.11 -6.06 -35.02
C SER A 95 9.91 -4.63 -34.53
N GLY A 96 10.80 -4.14 -33.67
CA GLY A 96 10.67 -2.83 -33.05
C GLY A 96 11.56 -2.63 -31.82
N ILE A 97 11.30 -1.53 -31.12
CA ILE A 97 11.92 -1.17 -29.84
C ILE A 97 10.90 -1.40 -28.73
N ASP A 98 11.33 -1.98 -27.61
CA ASP A 98 10.57 -2.02 -26.36
C ASP A 98 11.32 -1.19 -25.30
N ILE A 99 10.68 -0.13 -24.80
CA ILE A 99 11.28 0.80 -23.85
C ILE A 99 10.98 0.34 -22.42
N ASP A 100 12.04 0.02 -21.66
CA ASP A 100 11.95 -0.30 -20.23
C ASP A 100 12.77 0.69 -19.39
N LEU A 101 12.25 1.92 -19.24
CA LEU A 101 12.86 2.96 -18.42
C LEU A 101 12.06 3.15 -17.14
N GLU A 102 12.63 2.67 -16.03
CA GLU A 102 11.99 2.66 -14.71
C GLU A 102 12.55 3.74 -13.77
N ARG A 103 11.77 4.08 -12.74
CA ARG A 103 12.07 5.12 -11.73
C ARG A 103 12.21 6.51 -12.33
N GLY A 104 11.30 6.89 -13.23
CA GLY A 104 11.25 8.23 -13.82
C GLY A 104 10.87 9.34 -12.83
N GLY A 105 10.37 8.96 -11.64
CA GLY A 105 10.13 9.88 -10.53
C GLY A 105 8.85 10.72 -10.69
N PRO A 106 8.81 11.94 -10.12
CA PRO A 106 7.56 12.68 -9.95
C PRO A 106 7.10 13.40 -11.22
N ALA A 107 5.84 13.88 -11.21
CA ALA A 107 5.15 14.50 -12.34
C ALA A 107 5.88 15.65 -13.06
N ARG A 108 6.84 16.34 -12.43
CA ARG A 108 7.68 17.34 -13.13
C ARG A 108 8.49 16.75 -14.29
N ASN A 109 8.80 15.45 -14.24
CA ASN A 109 9.56 14.74 -15.26
C ASN A 109 8.67 14.25 -16.43
N ALA A 110 7.36 14.47 -16.36
CA ALA A 110 6.40 13.88 -17.28
C ALA A 110 6.54 14.37 -18.74
N VAL A 111 6.70 15.67 -18.95
CA VAL A 111 6.89 16.24 -20.31
C VAL A 111 8.27 15.87 -20.89
N PRO A 112 9.39 16.02 -20.17
CA PRO A 112 10.68 15.53 -20.65
C PRO A 112 10.70 14.04 -21.03
N ALA A 113 10.02 13.20 -20.25
CA ALA A 113 9.93 11.76 -20.53
C ALA A 113 9.11 11.48 -21.81
N GLU A 114 7.98 12.16 -21.99
CA GLU A 114 7.19 12.09 -23.23
C GLU A 114 8.04 12.45 -24.46
N ASP A 115 8.81 13.54 -24.40
CA ASP A 115 9.66 13.98 -25.51
C ASP A 115 10.76 12.95 -25.84
N LEU A 116 11.35 12.33 -24.81
CA LEU A 116 12.32 11.25 -24.99
C LEU A 116 11.68 10.03 -25.68
N PHE A 117 10.51 9.60 -25.22
CA PHE A 117 9.79 8.46 -25.76
C PHE A 117 9.36 8.70 -27.21
N ARG A 118 8.92 9.92 -27.55
CA ARG A 118 8.60 10.33 -28.92
C ARG A 118 9.78 10.15 -29.86
N ARG A 119 10.96 10.64 -29.45
CA ARG A 119 12.18 10.54 -30.26
C ARG A 119 12.65 9.10 -30.43
N ILE A 120 12.42 8.23 -29.44
CA ILE A 120 12.73 6.80 -29.56
C ILE A 120 11.74 6.12 -30.51
N ALA A 121 10.44 6.37 -30.37
CA ALA A 121 9.42 5.82 -31.26
C ALA A 121 9.65 6.23 -32.73
N GLU A 122 10.04 7.48 -32.96
CA GLU A 122 10.42 7.96 -34.30
C GLU A 122 11.54 7.12 -34.94
N VAL A 123 12.53 6.63 -34.17
CA VAL A 123 13.62 5.77 -34.70
C VAL A 123 13.07 4.46 -35.28
N ALA A 124 12.09 3.85 -34.60
CA ALA A 124 11.43 2.63 -35.06
C ALA A 124 10.49 2.93 -36.23
N HIS A 125 9.64 3.95 -36.12
CA HIS A 125 8.61 4.27 -37.10
C HIS A 125 9.19 4.66 -38.47
N VAL A 126 10.29 5.41 -38.53
CA VAL A 126 10.94 5.75 -39.83
C VAL A 126 11.54 4.53 -40.53
N ARG A 127 11.76 3.43 -39.80
CA ARG A 127 12.19 2.13 -40.34
C ARG A 127 11.02 1.21 -40.67
N GLY A 128 9.77 1.67 -40.51
CA GLY A 128 8.57 0.85 -40.66
C GLY A 128 8.41 -0.21 -39.57
N LEU A 129 9.06 -0.02 -38.43
CA LEU A 129 8.96 -0.88 -37.24
C LEU A 129 8.05 -0.24 -36.19
N GLU A 130 7.65 -1.02 -35.19
CA GLU A 130 6.78 -0.57 -34.10
C GLU A 130 7.60 -0.14 -32.86
N CYS A 131 6.99 0.61 -31.95
CA CYS A 131 7.56 0.97 -30.66
C CYS A 131 6.61 0.59 -29.52
N ALA A 132 7.09 -0.26 -28.62
CA ALA A 132 6.43 -0.65 -27.39
C ALA A 132 7.09 0.01 -26.16
N ALA A 133 6.39 0.01 -25.03
CA ALA A 133 7.01 0.33 -23.74
C ALA A 133 6.38 -0.47 -22.60
N ALA A 134 7.22 -0.84 -21.63
CA ALA A 134 6.81 -1.26 -20.31
C ALA A 134 6.62 -0.02 -19.42
N LEU A 135 5.40 0.21 -18.93
CA LEU A 135 5.04 1.41 -18.16
C LEU A 135 4.57 1.05 -16.75
N PRO A 136 4.93 1.85 -15.73
CA PRO A 136 4.48 1.60 -14.37
C PRO A 136 2.96 1.79 -14.24
N PRO A 137 2.30 1.01 -13.38
CA PRO A 137 0.86 1.07 -13.18
C PRO A 137 0.47 2.34 -12.44
N LEU A 138 -0.47 3.11 -13.01
CA LEU A 138 -1.09 4.25 -12.34
C LEU A 138 -2.59 4.01 -12.19
N THR A 139 -3.13 4.56 -11.11
CA THR A 139 -4.58 4.78 -10.96
C THR A 139 -4.89 6.26 -11.21
N ILE A 140 -6.16 6.66 -11.08
CA ILE A 140 -6.55 8.08 -11.10
C ILE A 140 -5.83 8.91 -10.02
N ASP A 141 -5.44 8.27 -8.92
CA ASP A 141 -4.75 8.91 -7.78
C ASP A 141 -3.22 8.91 -7.94
N GLY A 142 -2.69 8.43 -9.06
CA GLY A 142 -1.25 8.34 -9.36
C GLY A 142 -0.65 6.94 -9.16
N SER A 143 0.68 6.89 -9.06
CA SER A 143 1.45 5.65 -8.89
C SER A 143 1.70 5.34 -7.41
N VAL A 144 1.45 4.10 -7.00
CA VAL A 144 1.80 3.62 -5.65
C VAL A 144 3.31 3.71 -5.39
N GLY A 145 4.13 3.50 -6.43
CA GLY A 145 5.60 3.56 -6.37
C GLY A 145 6.20 4.96 -6.54
N GLY A 146 5.39 6.01 -6.70
CA GLY A 146 5.85 7.39 -6.90
C GLY A 146 6.38 7.67 -8.31
N GLU A 147 5.95 6.89 -9.31
CA GLU A 147 6.28 7.07 -10.72
C GLU A 147 5.24 7.92 -11.49
N ASP A 148 4.96 9.12 -10.96
CA ASP A 148 3.94 10.02 -11.51
C ASP A 148 4.38 10.73 -12.82
N TRP A 149 5.48 10.31 -13.43
CA TRP A 149 5.98 10.84 -14.70
C TRP A 149 5.17 10.36 -15.92
N VAL A 150 4.40 9.28 -15.80
CA VAL A 150 3.72 8.67 -16.95
C VAL A 150 2.51 9.50 -17.39
N ARG A 151 2.50 9.86 -18.68
CA ARG A 151 1.37 10.54 -19.33
C ARG A 151 0.66 9.59 -20.29
N TYR A 152 -0.14 8.68 -19.76
CA TYR A 152 -0.78 7.60 -20.55
C TYR A 152 -1.42 8.08 -21.85
N LYS A 153 -2.26 9.13 -21.80
CA LYS A 153 -2.93 9.67 -22.99
C LYS A 153 -1.96 10.15 -24.07
N GLN A 154 -0.84 10.77 -23.69
CA GLN A 154 0.15 11.26 -24.65
C GLN A 154 1.04 10.12 -25.15
N LEU A 155 1.50 9.25 -24.27
CA LEU A 155 2.32 8.10 -24.65
C LEU A 155 1.53 7.12 -25.55
N GLY A 156 0.22 6.93 -25.33
CA GLY A 156 -0.64 6.12 -26.20
C GLY A 156 -0.83 6.67 -27.63
N GLN A 157 -0.51 7.95 -27.86
CA GLN A 157 -0.47 8.54 -29.21
C GLN A 157 0.87 8.30 -29.90
N ILE A 158 1.93 8.03 -29.13
CA ILE A 158 3.31 7.86 -29.59
C ILE A 158 3.63 6.39 -29.80
N LEU A 159 3.21 5.53 -28.87
CA LEU A 159 3.55 4.11 -28.83
C LEU A 159 2.48 3.27 -29.53
N ASP A 160 2.92 2.14 -30.08
CA ASP A 160 2.06 1.15 -30.73
C ASP A 160 1.51 0.15 -29.71
N HIS A 161 2.33 -0.25 -28.74
CA HIS A 161 1.96 -1.19 -27.67
C HIS A 161 2.44 -0.73 -26.30
N LEU A 162 1.62 -0.90 -25.27
CA LEU A 162 1.95 -0.51 -23.90
C LEU A 162 1.70 -1.72 -22.98
N ALA A 163 2.77 -2.28 -22.44
CA ALA A 163 2.70 -3.29 -21.38
C ALA A 163 2.61 -2.58 -20.03
N ILE A 164 1.46 -2.67 -19.36
CA ILE A 164 1.29 -2.04 -18.05
C ILE A 164 1.85 -3.01 -17.01
N MET A 165 2.93 -2.63 -16.31
CA MET A 165 3.62 -3.46 -15.32
C MET A 165 2.81 -3.60 -14.02
N SER A 166 1.59 -4.12 -14.12
CA SER A 166 0.61 -4.22 -13.03
C SER A 166 0.93 -5.37 -12.08
N TYR A 167 2.15 -5.35 -11.52
CA TYR A 167 2.68 -6.24 -10.50
C TYR A 167 3.54 -5.44 -9.51
N ASP A 168 4.09 -6.11 -8.49
CA ASP A 168 4.83 -5.51 -7.38
C ASP A 168 4.04 -4.49 -6.53
N PHE A 169 2.71 -4.62 -6.50
CA PHE A 169 1.93 -3.96 -5.44
C PHE A 169 2.35 -4.50 -4.07
N ALA A 170 2.39 -5.83 -3.93
CA ALA A 170 3.10 -6.50 -2.86
C ALA A 170 4.48 -6.95 -3.38
N TRP A 171 5.54 -6.55 -2.70
CA TRP A 171 6.93 -6.81 -3.07
C TRP A 171 7.76 -7.20 -1.84
N SER A 172 9.06 -7.49 -2.01
CA SER A 172 9.92 -7.98 -0.92
C SER A 172 9.91 -7.11 0.34
N GLY A 173 9.77 -5.78 0.19
CA GLY A 173 9.70 -4.82 1.29
C GLY A 173 8.31 -4.54 1.86
N SER A 174 7.22 -5.01 1.24
CA SER A 174 5.85 -4.77 1.69
C SER A 174 5.40 -5.78 2.75
N ALA A 175 4.16 -5.64 3.24
CA ALA A 175 3.50 -6.76 3.89
C ALA A 175 3.14 -7.85 2.85
N PRO A 176 2.97 -9.12 3.30
CA PRO A 176 2.51 -10.21 2.45
C PRO A 176 1.12 -9.96 1.86
N GLY A 177 1.00 -10.16 0.54
CA GLY A 177 -0.24 -10.08 -0.21
C GLY A 177 -0.05 -10.56 -1.66
N PRO A 178 -1.12 -10.60 -2.47
CA PRO A 178 -1.01 -10.86 -3.89
C PRO A 178 -0.06 -9.86 -4.55
N VAL A 179 0.78 -10.33 -5.47
CA VAL A 179 1.68 -9.45 -6.26
C VAL A 179 0.87 -8.44 -7.08
N SER A 180 -0.31 -8.87 -7.56
CA SER A 180 -1.27 -8.08 -8.34
C SER A 180 -2.69 -8.22 -7.75
N PRO A 181 -3.03 -7.52 -6.66
CA PRO A 181 -4.35 -7.63 -6.00
C PRO A 181 -5.49 -7.18 -6.90
N GLY A 182 -6.64 -7.87 -6.83
CA GLY A 182 -7.73 -7.67 -7.79
C GLY A 182 -8.35 -6.26 -7.77
N PHE A 183 -8.53 -5.67 -6.58
CA PHE A 183 -9.03 -4.29 -6.47
C PHE A 183 -8.10 -3.27 -7.16
N TRP A 184 -6.79 -3.48 -7.03
CA TRP A 184 -5.79 -2.57 -7.59
C TRP A 184 -5.71 -2.72 -9.10
N MET A 185 -5.70 -3.96 -9.61
CA MET A 185 -5.80 -4.26 -11.04
C MET A 185 -7.01 -3.56 -11.66
N LYS A 186 -8.19 -3.67 -11.02
CA LYS A 186 -9.40 -2.98 -11.48
C LYS A 186 -9.20 -1.46 -11.57
N ASN A 187 -8.67 -0.84 -10.52
CA ASN A 187 -8.45 0.61 -10.51
C ASN A 187 -7.42 1.07 -11.57
N VAL A 188 -6.39 0.26 -11.83
CA VAL A 188 -5.39 0.55 -12.87
C VAL A 188 -6.03 0.47 -14.26
N TYR A 189 -6.73 -0.62 -14.60
CA TYR A 189 -7.26 -0.79 -15.96
C TYR A 189 -8.50 0.06 -16.24
N ASP A 190 -9.35 0.34 -15.25
CA ASP A 190 -10.43 1.33 -15.39
C ASP A 190 -9.86 2.72 -15.72
N TRP A 191 -8.71 3.08 -15.14
CA TRP A 191 -8.05 4.33 -15.42
C TRP A 191 -7.32 4.32 -16.77
N VAL A 192 -6.44 3.35 -17.03
CA VAL A 192 -5.58 3.36 -18.22
C VAL A 192 -6.40 3.23 -19.52
N THR A 193 -7.47 2.43 -19.53
CA THR A 193 -8.38 2.33 -20.69
C THR A 193 -9.20 3.60 -20.94
N SER A 194 -9.38 4.45 -19.92
CA SER A 194 -9.95 5.79 -20.12
C SER A 194 -8.97 6.76 -20.80
N GLN A 195 -7.68 6.42 -20.85
CA GLN A 195 -6.60 7.28 -21.37
C GLN A 195 -6.06 6.81 -22.73
N VAL A 196 -6.01 5.51 -22.98
CA VAL A 196 -5.40 4.89 -24.17
C VAL A 196 -6.39 3.90 -24.79
N ASP A 197 -6.37 3.78 -26.12
CA ASP A 197 -7.13 2.77 -26.84
C ASP A 197 -6.79 1.36 -26.30
N PRO A 198 -7.78 0.59 -25.79
CA PRO A 198 -7.57 -0.76 -25.29
C PRO A 198 -6.83 -1.69 -26.25
N SER A 199 -6.96 -1.52 -27.57
CA SER A 199 -6.26 -2.36 -28.54
C SER A 199 -4.74 -2.20 -28.57
N LYS A 200 -4.19 -1.20 -27.85
CA LYS A 200 -2.76 -0.98 -27.68
C LYS A 200 -2.24 -1.45 -26.32
N LEU A 201 -3.13 -1.81 -25.41
CA LEU A 201 -2.80 -2.08 -24.02
C LEU A 201 -2.66 -3.58 -23.77
N MET A 202 -1.57 -3.99 -23.12
CA MET A 202 -1.35 -5.34 -22.65
C MET A 202 -1.29 -5.35 -21.12
N MET A 203 -1.95 -6.34 -20.51
CA MET A 203 -1.93 -6.50 -19.07
C MET A 203 -0.66 -7.20 -18.60
N GLY A 204 0.20 -6.51 -17.86
CA GLY A 204 1.43 -7.08 -17.30
C GLY A 204 1.13 -7.98 -16.11
N LEU A 205 1.61 -9.23 -16.16
CA LEU A 205 1.40 -10.23 -15.11
C LEU A 205 2.73 -10.81 -14.60
N PRO A 206 2.86 -11.01 -13.28
CA PRO A 206 4.04 -11.59 -12.70
C PRO A 206 4.00 -13.13 -12.83
N LEU A 207 5.13 -13.73 -13.19
CA LEU A 207 5.38 -15.17 -13.23
C LEU A 207 6.29 -15.64 -12.08
N TYR A 208 6.42 -14.79 -11.06
CA TYR A 208 7.24 -15.03 -9.89
C TYR A 208 6.38 -15.03 -8.62
N SER A 209 7.08 -15.29 -7.53
CA SER A 209 6.55 -15.52 -6.19
C SER A 209 7.27 -14.63 -5.21
N TYR A 210 6.64 -14.37 -4.06
CA TYR A 210 7.30 -13.78 -2.91
C TYR A 210 7.07 -14.61 -1.65
N PHE A 211 8.11 -14.68 -0.82
CA PHE A 211 8.14 -15.41 0.44
C PHE A 211 8.51 -14.45 1.58
N TRP A 212 7.52 -14.00 2.34
CA TRP A 212 7.71 -13.07 3.45
C TRP A 212 7.90 -13.79 4.77
N GLN A 213 9.05 -13.59 5.41
CA GLN A 213 9.35 -14.15 6.72
C GLN A 213 8.42 -13.58 7.80
N ILE A 214 7.75 -14.44 8.57
CA ILE A 214 6.81 -14.08 9.63
C ILE A 214 7.15 -14.71 10.99
N HIS A 215 8.39 -15.12 11.20
CA HIS A 215 8.87 -15.69 12.47
C HIS A 215 9.84 -14.77 13.23
N ASN A 216 10.34 -13.72 12.59
CA ASN A 216 11.21 -12.72 13.21
C ASN A 216 11.24 -11.41 12.40
N TYR A 217 11.82 -10.36 12.98
CA TYR A 217 12.08 -9.11 12.28
C TYR A 217 13.22 -9.26 11.27
N PRO A 218 13.15 -8.64 10.08
CA PRO A 218 14.21 -8.73 9.06
C PRO A 218 15.60 -8.37 9.60
N SER A 219 15.69 -7.31 10.41
CA SER A 219 16.96 -6.87 11.03
C SER A 219 17.57 -7.91 11.96
N ALA A 220 16.75 -8.68 12.69
CA ALA A 220 17.22 -9.77 13.55
C ALA A 220 17.74 -10.97 12.74
N LEU A 221 17.37 -11.07 11.46
CA LEU A 221 17.83 -12.09 10.51
C LEU A 221 18.99 -11.59 9.63
N GLY A 222 19.44 -10.35 9.81
CA GLY A 222 20.45 -9.73 8.93
C GLY A 222 19.94 -9.40 7.52
N LEU A 223 18.62 -9.27 7.36
CA LEU A 223 17.96 -9.00 6.07
C LEU A 223 17.49 -7.54 5.99
N THR A 224 17.59 -6.97 4.79
CA THR A 224 17.04 -5.63 4.48
C THR A 224 15.52 -5.66 4.35
N HIS A 225 14.99 -6.73 3.73
CA HIS A 225 13.56 -6.88 3.42
C HIS A 225 13.00 -8.15 4.07
N ARG A 226 11.68 -8.16 4.31
CA ARG A 226 10.97 -9.31 4.89
C ARG A 226 10.80 -10.43 3.88
N GLY A 227 10.57 -10.06 2.62
CA GLY A 227 10.31 -10.96 1.51
C GLY A 227 11.56 -11.30 0.71
N ALA A 228 11.54 -12.48 0.10
CA ALA A 228 12.44 -12.87 -0.98
C ALA A 228 11.61 -13.22 -2.22
N SER A 229 12.08 -12.84 -3.41
CA SER A 229 11.48 -13.27 -4.68
C SER A 229 11.92 -14.70 -4.99
N GLY A 230 11.07 -15.46 -5.67
CA GLY A 230 11.43 -16.76 -6.25
C GLY A 230 10.48 -17.13 -7.40
N THR A 231 10.75 -18.24 -8.07
CA THR A 231 9.92 -18.70 -9.21
C THR A 231 8.65 -19.40 -8.72
N TYR A 232 7.72 -19.75 -9.64
CA TYR A 232 6.65 -20.71 -9.34
C TYR A 232 7.21 -22.02 -8.76
N TYR A 233 8.33 -22.50 -9.32
CA TYR A 233 8.98 -23.74 -8.87
C TYR A 233 9.53 -23.64 -7.46
N ALA A 234 10.06 -22.48 -7.07
CA ALA A 234 10.50 -22.26 -5.69
C ALA A 234 9.31 -22.44 -4.74
N ALA A 235 8.13 -21.89 -5.08
CA ALA A 235 6.92 -22.08 -4.29
C ALA A 235 6.55 -23.56 -4.19
N TRP A 236 6.45 -24.24 -5.34
CA TRP A 236 6.18 -25.69 -5.37
C TRP A 236 7.17 -26.50 -4.52
N GLN A 237 8.48 -26.22 -4.65
CA GLN A 237 9.52 -26.89 -3.88
C GLN A 237 9.33 -26.68 -2.38
N TYR A 238 9.12 -25.45 -1.93
CA TYR A 238 8.87 -25.16 -0.52
C TYR A 238 7.65 -25.92 0.03
N PHE A 239 6.54 -25.99 -0.73
CA PHE A 239 5.33 -26.71 -0.30
C PHE A 239 5.47 -28.24 -0.35
N THR A 240 6.38 -28.76 -1.17
CA THR A 240 6.63 -30.21 -1.31
C THR A 240 7.81 -30.73 -0.50
N GLY A 241 8.60 -29.84 0.11
CA GLY A 241 9.67 -30.17 1.07
C GLY A 241 11.10 -30.00 0.54
N TYR A 242 11.30 -29.27 -0.56
CA TYR A 242 12.59 -28.97 -1.20
C TYR A 242 12.98 -27.48 -1.02
N THR A 243 14.27 -27.13 -1.19
CA THR A 243 14.84 -25.81 -0.77
C THR A 243 15.64 -25.00 -1.77
N ALA A 244 15.43 -25.15 -3.08
CA ALA A 244 16.12 -24.26 -3.99
C ALA A 244 15.30 -23.00 -4.26
N ALA A 245 15.84 -21.84 -3.84
CA ALA A 245 15.22 -20.54 -4.10
C ALA A 245 15.13 -20.22 -5.61
N ASP A 246 16.00 -20.80 -6.44
CA ASP A 246 15.99 -20.70 -7.90
C ASP A 246 15.26 -21.87 -8.60
N GLY A 247 14.81 -22.87 -7.83
CA GLY A 247 14.22 -24.09 -8.34
C GLY A 247 15.23 -25.12 -8.89
N SER A 248 16.53 -25.01 -8.58
CA SER A 248 17.48 -26.11 -8.78
C SER A 248 17.16 -27.33 -7.87
N ASP A 249 17.83 -28.47 -8.04
CA ASP A 249 17.65 -29.60 -7.12
C ASP A 249 18.16 -29.21 -5.72
N GLY A 250 17.23 -28.88 -4.82
CA GLY A 250 17.53 -28.51 -3.46
C GLY A 250 18.09 -29.70 -2.67
N SER A 251 19.36 -29.64 -2.30
CA SER A 251 19.98 -30.58 -1.35
C SER A 251 19.51 -30.24 0.07
N GLY A 252 18.33 -30.71 0.46
CA GLY A 252 17.81 -30.47 1.80
C GLY A 252 16.69 -31.41 2.22
N ASN A 253 16.84 -32.05 3.38
CA ASN A 253 15.77 -32.78 4.06
C ASN A 253 14.91 -31.81 4.86
N LEU A 254 14.09 -30.99 4.17
CA LEU A 254 13.14 -30.14 4.87
C LEU A 254 11.84 -30.86 5.15
N ARG A 255 11.14 -30.35 6.16
CA ARG A 255 9.86 -30.88 6.61
C ARG A 255 8.80 -30.33 5.67
N ARG A 256 7.78 -31.14 5.31
CA ARG A 256 6.62 -30.69 4.52
C ARG A 256 5.71 -29.80 5.38
N ILE A 257 6.22 -28.66 5.83
CA ILE A 257 5.47 -27.69 6.65
C ILE A 257 4.90 -26.63 5.72
N GLY A 258 4.07 -27.05 4.77
CA GLY A 258 3.31 -26.18 3.89
C GLY A 258 1.82 -26.42 4.10
N TRP A 259 1.08 -25.42 4.57
CA TRP A 259 -0.39 -25.49 4.66
C TRP A 259 -1.01 -24.86 3.41
N LEU A 260 -2.07 -25.52 2.94
CA LEU A 260 -2.72 -25.44 1.63
C LEU A 260 -2.77 -24.05 0.96
N ALA A 261 -2.61 -24.08 -0.37
CA ALA A 261 -2.79 -22.97 -1.29
C ALA A 261 -4.27 -22.60 -1.43
N PHE A 262 -4.74 -21.54 -0.75
CA PHE A 262 -6.02 -20.92 -1.08
C PHE A 262 -5.80 -19.98 -2.27
N ARG A 263 -6.78 -19.88 -3.16
CA ARG A 263 -6.81 -18.80 -4.16
C ARG A 263 -7.45 -17.59 -3.53
N GLU A 264 -6.77 -16.45 -3.62
CA GLU A 264 -7.39 -15.17 -3.32
C GLU A 264 -8.50 -14.92 -4.37
N PRO A 265 -9.77 -14.75 -3.96
CA PRO A 265 -10.90 -14.73 -4.90
C PRO A 265 -10.82 -13.68 -6.01
N ASP A 266 -10.29 -12.49 -5.72
CA ASP A 266 -10.34 -11.38 -6.66
C ASP A 266 -9.20 -11.45 -7.70
N SER A 267 -8.04 -11.97 -7.29
CA SER A 267 -6.83 -12.06 -8.13
C SER A 267 -6.51 -13.45 -8.65
N ALA A 268 -7.24 -14.47 -8.19
CA ALA A 268 -6.93 -15.90 -8.39
C ALA A 268 -5.52 -16.32 -7.92
N SER A 269 -4.77 -15.43 -7.26
CA SER A 269 -3.41 -15.67 -6.79
C SER A 269 -3.39 -16.79 -5.77
N ALA A 270 -2.52 -17.77 -5.98
CA ALA A 270 -2.32 -18.83 -5.03
C ALA A 270 -1.44 -18.34 -3.86
N TRP A 271 -1.80 -18.72 -2.64
CA TRP A 271 -1.04 -18.35 -1.45
C TRP A 271 -1.12 -19.40 -0.35
N GLY A 272 -0.07 -19.49 0.47
CA GLY A 272 -0.02 -20.45 1.56
C GLY A 272 0.96 -20.08 2.67
N LEU A 273 1.04 -20.96 3.66
CA LEU A 273 1.87 -20.77 4.86
C LEU A 273 2.96 -21.83 4.91
N LEU A 274 4.20 -21.38 5.07
CA LEU A 274 5.39 -22.21 5.24
C LEU A 274 5.90 -22.10 6.67
N GLY A 275 6.24 -23.21 7.32
CA GLY A 275 6.78 -23.20 8.68
C GLY A 275 5.80 -22.71 9.77
N VAL A 276 4.51 -22.60 9.45
CA VAL A 276 3.43 -22.36 10.42
C VAL A 276 2.90 -23.71 10.88
N TYR A 277 2.42 -23.83 12.12
CA TYR A 277 1.96 -25.10 12.70
C TYR A 277 0.50 -25.03 13.19
N ASP A 278 -0.03 -23.82 13.40
CA ASP A 278 -1.46 -23.50 13.51
C ASP A 278 -1.64 -21.99 13.34
N TRP A 279 -2.84 -21.53 12.98
CA TRP A 279 -3.15 -20.12 12.85
C TRP A 279 -4.65 -19.84 12.92
N ARG A 280 -5.02 -18.59 13.21
CA ARG A 280 -6.43 -18.12 13.28
C ARG A 280 -6.59 -16.83 12.50
N HIS A 281 -7.68 -16.70 11.75
CA HIS A 281 -8.13 -15.40 11.27
C HIS A 281 -8.64 -14.54 12.42
N ALA A 282 -8.78 -13.24 12.15
CA ALA A 282 -9.26 -12.27 13.13
C ALA A 282 -10.59 -12.66 13.78
N TYR A 283 -11.45 -13.41 13.08
CA TYR A 283 -12.78 -13.76 13.55
C TYR A 283 -12.87 -15.12 14.24
N ASP A 284 -11.81 -15.93 14.16
CA ASP A 284 -11.77 -17.31 14.67
C ASP A 284 -11.46 -17.37 16.18
N PHE A 285 -11.88 -16.36 16.92
CA PHE A 285 -11.78 -16.35 18.37
C PHE A 285 -12.82 -17.28 19.00
N ASP A 286 -12.50 -17.76 20.20
CA ASP A 286 -13.34 -18.65 20.99
C ASP A 286 -14.68 -17.96 21.31
N ALA A 287 -15.77 -18.70 21.14
CA ALA A 287 -17.13 -18.18 21.35
C ALA A 287 -17.28 -17.57 22.75
N GLY A 288 -17.84 -16.36 22.83
CA GLY A 288 -18.07 -15.64 24.09
C GLY A 288 -16.84 -14.93 24.68
N THR A 289 -15.67 -14.99 24.03
CA THR A 289 -14.45 -14.35 24.56
C THR A 289 -14.17 -12.95 24.01
N ALA A 290 -14.84 -12.57 22.91
CA ALA A 290 -14.68 -11.24 22.33
C ALA A 290 -15.40 -10.17 23.16
N VAL A 291 -14.64 -9.20 23.67
CA VAL A 291 -15.13 -8.09 24.49
C VAL A 291 -14.64 -6.77 23.91
N GLY A 292 -15.53 -5.82 23.67
CA GLY A 292 -15.17 -4.45 23.27
C GLY A 292 -14.47 -4.30 21.91
N ILE A 293 -14.48 -5.32 21.06
CA ILE A 293 -13.91 -5.31 19.71
C ILE A 293 -14.99 -5.46 18.64
N SER A 294 -14.74 -4.89 17.46
CA SER A 294 -15.59 -4.97 16.28
C SER A 294 -14.94 -5.80 15.19
N ARG A 295 -15.75 -6.47 14.36
CA ARG A 295 -15.33 -7.20 13.16
C ARG A 295 -15.48 -6.31 11.94
N MET A 296 -14.40 -6.14 11.16
CA MET A 296 -14.37 -5.27 9.99
C MET A 296 -13.52 -5.90 8.86
N VAL A 297 -13.68 -5.42 7.63
CA VAL A 297 -12.91 -5.84 6.46
C VAL A 297 -12.25 -4.62 5.84
N TYR A 298 -10.97 -4.73 5.48
CA TYR A 298 -10.20 -3.70 4.79
C TYR A 298 -9.48 -4.33 3.62
N ASP A 299 -9.72 -3.84 2.39
CA ASP A 299 -9.17 -4.36 1.14
C ASP A 299 -9.28 -5.90 1.04
N GLY A 300 -10.48 -6.42 1.34
CA GLY A 300 -10.78 -7.87 1.32
C GLY A 300 -10.28 -8.65 2.54
N LYS A 301 -9.46 -8.06 3.41
CA LYS A 301 -8.87 -8.74 4.58
C LYS A 301 -9.67 -8.51 5.87
N PRO A 302 -10.13 -9.58 6.55
CA PRO A 302 -10.84 -9.46 7.81
C PRO A 302 -9.89 -9.05 8.95
N TYR A 303 -10.34 -8.17 9.82
CA TYR A 303 -9.63 -7.74 11.02
C TYR A 303 -10.57 -7.44 12.18
N THR A 304 -10.05 -7.52 13.40
CA THR A 304 -10.73 -7.01 14.59
C THR A 304 -10.09 -5.72 15.06
N VAL A 305 -10.90 -4.82 15.58
CA VAL A 305 -10.42 -3.55 16.10
C VAL A 305 -11.23 -3.13 17.30
N ARG A 306 -10.58 -2.56 18.29
CA ARG A 306 -11.26 -1.78 19.31
C ARG A 306 -11.36 -0.35 18.83
N TYR A 307 -12.52 0.04 18.29
CA TYR A 307 -12.77 1.46 18.04
C TYR A 307 -12.72 2.24 19.35
N GLY A 308 -12.26 3.49 19.30
CA GLY A 308 -12.21 4.43 20.42
C GLY A 308 -13.57 4.81 21.02
N LYS A 309 -14.49 3.85 21.20
CA LYS A 309 -15.58 3.97 22.16
C LYS A 309 -14.92 4.12 23.53
N PRO A 310 -15.00 5.31 24.13
CA PRO A 310 -14.34 5.55 25.40
C PRO A 310 -14.91 4.59 26.44
N SER A 311 -14.12 4.24 27.46
CA SER A 311 -14.59 3.37 28.55
C SER A 311 -15.72 4.01 29.39
N GLY A 312 -16.07 5.27 29.16
CA GLY A 312 -17.23 6.02 29.68
C GLY A 312 -17.81 7.00 28.65
N THR A 313 -18.65 7.97 29.05
CA THR A 313 -19.13 9.06 28.16
C THR A 313 -18.25 10.31 28.37
N PRO A 314 -17.16 10.54 27.62
CA PRO A 314 -16.35 11.72 27.77
C PRO A 314 -17.03 12.82 26.98
N MET A 315 -17.60 13.76 27.72
CA MET A 315 -17.82 15.11 27.25
C MET A 315 -17.04 15.98 28.21
N TRP A 316 -16.21 16.87 27.68
CA TRP A 316 -15.49 17.92 28.44
C TRP A 316 -14.28 17.47 29.27
N SER A 317 -13.88 16.20 29.18
CA SER A 317 -12.63 15.68 29.73
C SER A 317 -11.96 14.69 28.79
N VAL A 318 -10.65 14.46 28.95
CA VAL A 318 -9.93 13.44 28.18
C VAL A 318 -10.57 12.07 28.42
N ALA A 319 -10.89 11.39 27.31
CA ALA A 319 -11.40 10.05 27.27
C ALA A 319 -10.37 9.05 27.80
N ASP A 320 -10.81 8.15 28.70
CA ASP A 320 -10.05 6.94 28.95
C ASP A 320 -10.27 5.96 27.79
N ASN A 321 -9.24 5.89 26.94
CA ASN A 321 -9.14 4.95 25.83
C ASN A 321 -8.15 3.82 26.15
N SER A 322 -7.94 3.46 27.42
CA SER A 322 -7.24 2.22 27.78
C SER A 322 -8.19 1.02 27.64
N GLY A 323 -7.65 -0.13 27.20
CA GLY A 323 -8.46 -1.25 26.72
C GLY A 323 -8.07 -2.62 27.26
N LEU A 324 -7.44 -2.72 28.43
CA LEU A 324 -6.95 -4.02 28.93
C LEU A 324 -8.03 -5.10 29.03
N ASN A 325 -9.31 -4.73 29.16
CA ASN A 325 -10.43 -5.69 29.18
C ASN A 325 -11.08 -5.93 27.81
N THR A 326 -10.51 -5.37 26.74
CA THR A 326 -11.01 -5.50 25.36
C THR A 326 -10.07 -6.36 24.54
N GLY A 327 -10.63 -7.26 23.74
CA GLY A 327 -9.86 -8.24 23.00
C GLY A 327 -10.64 -9.52 22.76
N ALA A 328 -9.91 -10.58 22.46
CA ALA A 328 -10.44 -11.91 22.23
C ALA A 328 -9.43 -12.99 22.63
N THR A 329 -9.93 -14.20 22.87
CA THR A 329 -9.11 -15.39 23.07
C THR A 329 -9.19 -16.30 21.86
N TYR A 330 -8.05 -16.80 21.41
CA TYR A 330 -7.91 -17.72 20.30
C TYR A 330 -7.33 -19.03 20.82
N THR A 331 -8.03 -20.14 20.65
CA THR A 331 -7.44 -21.46 20.91
C THR A 331 -6.57 -21.87 19.72
N LEU A 332 -5.25 -21.96 19.93
CA LEU A 332 -4.31 -22.57 19.00
C LEU A 332 -4.01 -24.01 19.41
N THR A 333 -3.83 -24.91 18.46
CA THR A 333 -3.40 -26.30 18.64
C THR A 333 -2.31 -26.60 17.61
N PRO A 334 -1.07 -26.12 17.81
CA PRO A 334 0.04 -26.34 16.87
C PRO A 334 0.22 -27.84 16.59
N ARG A 335 0.04 -28.29 15.35
CA ARG A 335 0.02 -29.73 15.00
C ARG A 335 1.36 -30.22 14.49
N ARG A 336 1.85 -31.36 15.01
CA ARG A 336 3.00 -32.03 14.36
C ARG A 336 2.66 -32.37 12.91
N VAL A 337 3.58 -32.10 11.99
CA VAL A 337 3.45 -32.44 10.57
C VAL A 337 4.36 -33.59 10.19
N ARG A 338 4.11 -34.23 9.04
CA ARG A 338 4.99 -35.28 8.53
C ARG A 338 6.14 -34.67 7.73
N ASP A 339 7.37 -35.09 8.01
CA ASP A 339 8.53 -34.76 7.17
C ASP A 339 8.59 -35.61 5.88
N VAL A 340 9.61 -35.40 5.06
CA VAL A 340 9.85 -36.17 3.82
C VAL A 340 10.12 -37.66 4.07
N ALA A 341 10.54 -38.04 5.28
CA ALA A 341 10.72 -39.42 5.70
C ALA A 341 9.47 -40.02 6.38
N GLY A 342 8.36 -39.27 6.45
CA GLY A 342 7.09 -39.68 7.03
C GLY A 342 6.99 -39.55 8.56
N ASN A 343 8.03 -39.07 9.24
CA ASN A 343 8.06 -38.90 10.69
C ASN A 343 7.25 -37.67 11.12
N LEU A 344 6.55 -37.79 12.25
CA LEU A 344 5.87 -36.64 12.86
C LEU A 344 6.89 -35.73 13.57
N VAL A 345 6.93 -34.46 13.16
CA VAL A 345 7.89 -33.47 13.64
C VAL A 345 7.21 -32.18 14.11
N ALA A 346 7.77 -31.59 15.17
CA ALA A 346 7.46 -30.24 15.69
C ALA A 346 8.70 -29.35 15.55
N PRO A 347 8.59 -28.01 15.65
CA PRO A 347 9.74 -27.10 15.61
C PRO A 347 10.90 -27.57 16.48
N LYS A 348 12.11 -27.49 15.94
CA LYS A 348 13.29 -28.05 16.63
C LYS A 348 13.58 -27.31 17.94
N ARG A 349 13.39 -25.99 17.94
CA ARG A 349 13.74 -25.11 19.06
C ARG A 349 12.55 -24.54 19.82
N GLY A 350 11.35 -24.69 19.28
CA GLY A 350 10.11 -24.17 19.87
C GLY A 350 9.34 -23.29 18.89
N TYR A 351 8.31 -22.62 19.39
CA TYR A 351 7.41 -21.81 18.58
C TYR A 351 7.67 -20.32 18.75
N THR A 352 7.52 -19.57 17.67
CA THR A 352 7.27 -18.14 17.71
C THR A 352 5.77 -17.91 17.59
N LEU A 353 5.18 -17.17 18.53
CA LEU A 353 3.82 -16.65 18.34
C LEU A 353 3.92 -15.33 17.59
N THR A 354 3.34 -15.27 16.38
CA THR A 354 3.31 -14.04 15.57
C THR A 354 1.91 -13.47 15.51
N ILE A 355 1.78 -12.16 15.76
CA ILE A 355 0.53 -11.43 15.60
C ILE A 355 0.67 -10.43 14.46
N GLU A 356 -0.30 -10.46 13.55
CA GLU A 356 -0.43 -9.49 12.49
C GLU A 356 -1.26 -8.30 12.99
N LEU A 357 -0.64 -7.11 13.01
CA LEU A 357 -1.21 -5.87 13.48
C LEU A 357 -1.19 -4.81 12.38
N LEU A 358 -2.15 -3.90 12.40
CA LEU A 358 -2.04 -2.66 11.64
C LEU A 358 -2.22 -1.48 12.60
N LYS A 359 -1.17 -0.67 12.65
CA LYS A 359 -0.98 0.41 13.62
C LYS A 359 -1.36 1.75 13.00
N ARG A 360 -1.65 2.73 13.84
CA ARG A 360 -1.94 4.10 13.40
C ARG A 360 -1.08 5.08 14.20
N TYR A 361 -0.78 6.22 13.59
CA TYR A 361 -0.13 7.33 14.30
C TYR A 361 -0.93 7.73 15.53
N PRO A 362 -0.33 8.09 16.67
CA PRO A 362 -1.05 8.65 17.80
C PRO A 362 -1.92 9.84 17.39
N VAL A 363 -3.01 10.02 18.11
CA VAL A 363 -3.86 11.22 18.00
C VAL A 363 -3.69 12.05 19.25
N ALA A 364 -4.07 13.34 19.20
CA ALA A 364 -4.28 14.11 20.41
C ALA A 364 -5.22 13.33 21.36
N ALA A 365 -5.07 13.49 22.67
CA ALA A 365 -5.88 12.72 23.59
C ALA A 365 -7.34 13.17 23.49
N THR A 366 -8.21 12.27 23.02
CA THR A 366 -9.57 12.61 22.58
C THR A 366 -10.40 13.16 23.74
N ILE A 367 -11.04 14.31 23.53
CA ILE A 367 -12.04 14.93 24.42
C ILE A 367 -13.44 14.80 23.81
N LEU A 368 -13.56 14.97 22.50
CA LEU A 368 -14.80 14.83 21.73
C LEU A 368 -14.45 14.35 20.32
N ASP A 369 -15.20 13.37 19.80
CA ASP A 369 -15.14 12.96 18.40
C ASP A 369 -16.58 12.86 17.88
N ASP A 370 -17.02 13.92 17.21
CA ASP A 370 -18.38 14.09 16.73
C ASP A 370 -18.41 13.88 15.21
N ASN A 371 -19.06 12.80 14.77
CA ASN A 371 -19.25 12.48 13.36
C ASN A 371 -20.57 13.06 12.78
N THR A 372 -21.25 13.93 13.53
CA THR A 372 -22.53 14.57 13.18
C THR A 372 -23.72 13.60 13.03
N GLY A 373 -23.51 12.33 13.33
CA GLY A 373 -24.47 11.25 13.13
C GLY A 373 -25.65 11.28 14.09
N THR A 374 -25.46 11.75 15.33
CA THR A 374 -26.48 11.69 16.38
C THR A 374 -27.45 12.87 16.28
N GLU A 375 -28.75 12.58 16.19
CA GLU A 375 -29.79 13.61 16.22
C GLU A 375 -29.79 14.36 17.57
N GLY A 376 -29.94 15.69 17.54
CA GLY A 376 -29.94 16.56 18.72
C GLY A 376 -28.56 16.81 19.37
N GLN A 377 -27.48 16.22 18.85
CA GLN A 377 -26.14 16.40 19.41
C GLN A 377 -25.59 17.82 19.19
N LEU A 378 -25.97 18.47 18.10
CA LEU A 378 -25.55 19.84 17.79
C LEU A 378 -25.93 20.81 18.93
N GLU A 379 -27.18 20.75 19.39
CA GLU A 379 -27.70 21.63 20.44
C GLU A 379 -27.17 21.28 21.85
N GLN A 380 -26.78 20.02 22.06
CA GLN A 380 -26.23 19.55 23.33
C GLN A 380 -24.75 19.92 23.51
N VAL A 381 -23.99 19.88 22.42
CA VAL A 381 -22.53 20.00 22.45
C VAL A 381 -22.07 21.40 22.04
N TYR A 382 -22.89 22.16 21.30
CA TYR A 382 -22.49 23.45 20.77
C TYR A 382 -23.48 24.57 21.09
N ARG A 383 -22.98 25.80 21.00
CA ARG A 383 -23.74 27.03 21.16
C ARG A 383 -23.47 27.94 19.96
N THR A 384 -24.51 28.27 19.22
CA THR A 384 -24.44 29.28 18.15
C THR A 384 -24.29 30.66 18.79
N VAL A 385 -23.16 31.33 18.51
CA VAL A 385 -22.86 32.68 19.01
C VAL A 385 -23.16 33.74 17.97
N ALA A 386 -22.99 33.41 16.70
CA ALA A 386 -23.32 34.28 15.56
C ALA A 386 -23.74 33.43 14.36
N GLY A 387 -24.55 33.99 13.47
CA GLY A 387 -25.04 33.30 12.27
C GLY A 387 -26.07 32.22 12.61
N TRP A 388 -26.05 31.13 11.85
CA TRP A 388 -26.95 29.99 12.04
C TRP A 388 -26.19 28.68 11.79
N TRP A 389 -26.56 27.63 12.52
CA TRP A 389 -26.03 26.28 12.35
C TRP A 389 -27.16 25.27 12.52
N GLY A 390 -27.18 24.23 11.68
CA GLY A 390 -28.16 23.16 11.76
C GLY A 390 -27.58 21.83 11.29
N ARG A 391 -28.21 20.73 11.71
CA ARG A 391 -27.88 19.38 11.23
C ARG A 391 -28.60 19.12 9.92
N TRP A 392 -27.86 18.60 8.95
CA TRP A 392 -28.36 18.08 7.69
C TRP A 392 -28.07 16.59 7.61
N GLU A 393 -28.99 15.83 7.01
CA GLU A 393 -28.84 14.40 6.76
C GLU A 393 -29.22 14.09 5.32
N GLY A 394 -28.38 13.31 4.66
CA GLY A 394 -28.57 12.85 3.28
C GLY A 394 -28.96 11.37 3.22
N ALA A 395 -29.03 10.83 2.00
CA ALA A 395 -29.27 9.41 1.80
C ALA A 395 -28.16 8.55 2.43
N GLY A 396 -28.52 7.39 2.98
CA GLY A 396 -27.57 6.42 3.53
C GLY A 396 -26.97 6.79 4.90
N GLY A 397 -27.57 7.73 5.64
CA GLY A 397 -27.15 8.10 7.00
C GLY A 397 -25.92 9.02 7.06
N TYR A 398 -25.45 9.53 5.92
CA TYR A 398 -24.43 10.57 5.91
C TYR A 398 -25.00 11.89 6.40
N SER A 399 -24.31 12.55 7.32
CA SER A 399 -24.77 13.76 8.00
C SER A 399 -23.68 14.83 8.04
N GLN A 400 -24.11 16.07 8.21
CA GLN A 400 -23.25 17.25 8.29
C GLN A 400 -23.88 18.30 9.21
N TYR A 401 -23.05 19.07 9.90
CA TYR A 401 -23.45 20.38 10.39
C TYR A 401 -23.23 21.40 9.27
N ARG A 402 -24.26 22.20 9.00
CA ARG A 402 -24.24 23.25 7.97
C ARG A 402 -24.60 24.58 8.60
N GLY A 403 -23.84 25.62 8.28
CA GLY A 403 -24.07 26.92 8.88
C GLY A 403 -23.07 27.99 8.48
N ASN A 404 -23.20 29.16 9.09
CA ASN A 404 -22.27 30.29 9.00
C ASN A 404 -22.15 31.01 10.35
N GLY A 405 -21.23 31.97 10.46
CA GLY A 405 -20.97 32.69 11.70
C GLY A 405 -20.10 31.86 12.64
N GLN A 406 -20.48 31.77 13.92
CA GLN A 406 -19.66 31.15 14.96
C GLN A 406 -20.45 30.12 15.77
N LEU A 407 -19.94 28.89 15.81
CA LEU A 407 -20.45 27.76 16.59
C LEU A 407 -19.42 27.34 17.63
N ASN A 408 -19.64 27.67 18.89
CA ASN A 408 -18.71 27.34 19.97
C ASN A 408 -19.06 26.03 20.65
N LEU A 409 -18.06 25.33 21.16
CA LEU A 409 -18.27 24.25 22.12
C LEU A 409 -19.00 24.80 23.35
N ALA A 410 -19.95 24.03 23.87
CA ALA A 410 -20.76 24.44 25.02
C ALA A 410 -19.97 24.49 26.33
N ASN A 411 -18.82 23.83 26.40
CA ASN A 411 -17.92 23.84 27.55
C ASN A 411 -16.83 24.90 27.46
N ASP A 412 -16.41 25.39 28.62
CA ASP A 412 -15.35 26.37 28.74
C ASP A 412 -13.97 25.73 28.72
N PHE A 413 -13.17 26.09 27.71
CA PHE A 413 -11.78 25.69 27.53
C PHE A 413 -10.80 26.87 27.62
N THR A 414 -11.23 28.01 28.15
CA THR A 414 -10.51 29.29 28.14
C THR A 414 -9.04 29.18 28.55
N ASN A 415 -8.73 28.32 29.52
CA ASN A 415 -7.38 28.14 30.06
C ASN A 415 -6.77 26.75 29.76
N LYS A 416 -7.25 26.04 28.73
CA LYS A 416 -6.77 24.70 28.37
C LYS A 416 -6.07 24.70 27.03
N ALA A 417 -4.89 24.08 26.97
CA ALA A 417 -4.29 23.77 25.67
C ALA A 417 -5.21 22.79 24.93
N LEU A 418 -5.50 23.06 23.67
CA LEU A 418 -6.48 22.30 22.90
C LEU A 418 -5.99 22.03 21.49
N TYR A 419 -6.44 20.92 20.94
CA TYR A 419 -6.44 20.62 19.51
C TYR A 419 -7.88 20.57 19.04
N LEU A 420 -8.27 21.45 18.11
CA LEU A 420 -9.59 21.43 17.48
C LEU A 420 -9.43 21.22 15.98
N GLN A 421 -10.11 20.23 15.44
CA GLN A 421 -10.08 19.88 14.03
C GLN A 421 -11.50 19.73 13.48
N VAL A 422 -11.68 20.20 12.25
CA VAL A 422 -12.89 19.92 11.45
C VAL A 422 -12.51 19.20 10.17
N ARG A 423 -13.39 18.31 9.71
CA ARG A 423 -13.41 17.89 8.31
C ARG A 423 -14.52 18.67 7.60
N GLY A 424 -14.10 19.56 6.72
CA GLY A 424 -14.92 20.62 6.16
C GLY A 424 -15.07 20.56 4.64
N GLN A 425 -16.09 21.24 4.14
CA GLN A 425 -16.38 21.44 2.72
C GLN A 425 -16.97 22.83 2.51
N PHE A 426 -16.53 23.53 1.46
CA PHE A 426 -17.02 24.86 1.14
C PHE A 426 -18.34 24.79 0.36
N ALA A 427 -19.38 25.44 0.88
CA ALA A 427 -20.65 25.60 0.17
C ALA A 427 -20.84 27.02 -0.38
N GLY A 428 -20.25 28.01 0.29
CA GLY A 428 -20.10 29.37 -0.21
C GLY A 428 -18.62 29.80 -0.26
N GLU A 429 -18.36 30.88 -0.97
CA GLU A 429 -17.05 31.54 -0.98
C GLU A 429 -16.86 32.36 0.31
N GLY A 430 -15.70 32.20 0.97
CA GLY A 430 -15.37 32.87 2.22
C GLY A 430 -14.36 32.09 3.06
N TRP A 431 -13.86 32.69 4.14
CA TRP A 431 -13.00 31.99 5.08
C TRP A 431 -13.84 31.11 6.00
N ALA A 432 -13.37 29.89 6.25
CA ALA A 432 -13.98 29.00 7.24
C ALA A 432 -12.92 28.17 7.96
N GLY A 433 -13.15 27.86 9.22
CA GLY A 433 -12.24 27.06 9.99
C GLY A 433 -12.58 27.00 11.48
N VAL A 434 -11.55 27.06 12.31
CA VAL A 434 -11.64 26.80 13.74
C VAL A 434 -10.96 27.89 14.55
N THR A 435 -11.52 28.19 15.71
CA THR A 435 -10.95 29.12 16.68
C THR A 435 -10.72 28.42 18.01
N VAL A 436 -9.59 28.72 18.65
CA VAL A 436 -9.24 28.22 19.99
C VAL A 436 -8.54 29.36 20.74
N ARG A 437 -9.12 29.80 21.85
CA ARG A 437 -8.52 30.79 22.77
C ARG A 437 -8.08 32.10 22.08
N GLY A 438 -8.92 32.59 21.16
CA GLY A 438 -8.70 33.84 20.42
C GLY A 438 -7.76 33.72 19.21
N VAL A 439 -7.17 32.55 18.99
CA VAL A 439 -6.42 32.24 17.77
C VAL A 439 -7.34 31.52 16.79
N THR A 440 -7.34 31.93 15.53
CA THR A 440 -8.22 31.36 14.50
C THR A 440 -7.39 30.84 13.34
N ALA A 441 -7.63 29.58 12.95
CA ALA A 441 -7.12 28.98 11.74
C ALA A 441 -8.25 28.88 10.72
N GLU A 442 -8.01 29.31 9.48
CA GLU A 442 -9.04 29.35 8.44
C GLU A 442 -8.47 28.92 7.10
N ALA A 443 -9.30 28.26 6.31
CA ALA A 443 -9.05 27.93 4.92
C ALA A 443 -9.99 28.73 4.01
N HIS A 444 -9.54 29.00 2.78
CA HIS A 444 -10.31 29.65 1.73
C HIS A 444 -10.36 28.74 0.49
N PRO A 445 -11.51 28.65 -0.23
CA PRO A 445 -11.65 27.79 -1.40
C PRO A 445 -10.65 28.09 -2.52
N SER A 446 -10.13 29.32 -2.59
CA SER A 446 -9.08 29.71 -3.54
C SER A 446 -7.70 29.08 -3.27
N GLY A 447 -7.56 28.19 -2.28
CA GLY A 447 -6.29 27.52 -1.98
C GLY A 447 -5.40 28.30 -1.02
N ARG A 448 -5.97 28.90 0.02
CA ARG A 448 -5.21 29.63 1.04
C ARG A 448 -5.57 29.12 2.43
N VAL A 449 -4.57 29.04 3.31
CA VAL A 449 -4.74 28.70 4.73
C VAL A 449 -4.00 29.74 5.56
N ARG A 450 -4.65 30.29 6.57
CA ARG A 450 -4.07 31.31 7.45
C ARG A 450 -4.30 31.04 8.91
N VAL A 451 -3.46 31.64 9.75
CA VAL A 451 -3.65 31.75 11.20
C VAL A 451 -3.65 33.21 11.60
N ARG A 452 -4.62 33.62 12.44
CA ARG A 452 -4.84 35.02 12.84
C ARG A 452 -5.25 35.16 14.31
N VAL A 453 -5.07 36.37 14.83
CA VAL A 453 -5.64 36.82 16.12
C VAL A 453 -6.43 38.09 15.87
N GLY A 454 -7.74 38.05 16.11
CA GLY A 454 -8.64 39.12 15.66
C GLY A 454 -8.46 39.36 14.14
N PRO A 455 -8.30 40.61 13.68
CA PRO A 455 -8.06 40.91 12.27
C PRO A 455 -6.62 40.64 11.79
N ASN A 456 -5.67 40.39 12.71
CA ASN A 456 -4.25 40.33 12.38
C ASN A 456 -3.84 38.92 11.94
N VAL A 457 -3.45 38.77 10.68
CA VAL A 457 -2.90 37.51 10.14
C VAL A 457 -1.45 37.35 10.60
N LEU A 458 -1.15 36.24 11.27
CA LEU A 458 0.19 35.90 11.78
C LEU A 458 1.01 35.11 10.77
N ALA A 459 0.36 34.21 10.02
CA ALA A 459 0.98 33.47 8.92
C ALA A 459 -0.08 32.99 7.92
N GLU A 460 0.35 32.78 6.68
CA GLU A 460 -0.48 32.25 5.59
C GLU A 460 0.35 31.38 4.64
N THR A 461 -0.26 30.37 4.06
CA THR A 461 0.34 29.52 3.02
C THR A 461 -0.67 29.19 1.94
N SER A 462 -0.16 28.81 0.77
CA SER A 462 -0.96 28.31 -0.35
C SER A 462 -1.14 26.79 -0.26
N VAL A 463 -2.33 26.33 -0.58
CA VAL A 463 -2.73 24.92 -0.66
C VAL A 463 -3.53 24.70 -1.94
N ALA A 464 -3.81 23.45 -2.32
CA ALA A 464 -4.67 23.20 -3.46
C ALA A 464 -6.06 23.81 -3.26
N SER A 465 -6.59 24.48 -4.28
CA SER A 465 -7.93 25.05 -4.26
C SER A 465 -9.00 23.96 -4.11
N ARG A 466 -10.10 24.30 -3.46
CA ARG A 466 -11.25 23.41 -3.26
C ARG A 466 -12.51 23.98 -3.91
N PRO A 467 -13.33 23.11 -4.53
CA PRO A 467 -14.56 23.55 -5.18
C PRO A 467 -15.56 24.09 -4.15
N VAL A 468 -16.27 25.16 -4.53
CA VAL A 468 -17.42 25.68 -3.78
C VAL A 468 -18.66 24.95 -4.27
N GLY A 469 -19.48 24.43 -3.35
CA GLY A 469 -20.77 23.79 -3.67
C GLY A 469 -20.65 22.40 -4.30
N ALA A 470 -19.53 21.69 -4.07
CA ALA A 470 -19.41 20.29 -4.49
C ALA A 470 -20.49 19.40 -3.83
N ALA A 471 -20.71 18.20 -4.39
CA ALA A 471 -21.60 17.22 -3.78
C ALA A 471 -21.17 16.91 -2.33
N ALA A 472 -22.15 16.67 -1.45
CA ALA A 472 -21.86 16.39 -0.04
C ALA A 472 -20.94 15.16 0.08
N GLY A 473 -19.81 15.31 0.77
CA GLY A 473 -18.80 14.26 0.89
C GLY A 473 -17.66 14.33 -0.14
N SER A 474 -17.72 15.23 -1.11
CA SER A 474 -16.67 15.47 -2.11
C SER A 474 -15.91 16.77 -1.86
N GLY A 475 -14.64 16.85 -2.29
CA GLY A 475 -13.83 18.06 -2.16
C GLY A 475 -13.57 18.51 -0.71
N ARG A 476 -13.53 17.55 0.22
CA ARG A 476 -13.35 17.80 1.65
C ARG A 476 -11.88 18.06 2.01
N PHE A 477 -11.68 18.70 3.16
CA PHE A 477 -10.37 18.94 3.74
C PHE A 477 -10.42 18.78 5.26
N HIS A 478 -9.27 18.49 5.85
CA HIS A 478 -9.04 18.61 7.28
C HIS A 478 -8.38 19.95 7.58
N LEU A 479 -8.92 20.67 8.57
CA LEU A 479 -8.28 21.85 9.15
C LEU A 479 -8.24 21.69 10.67
N GLY A 480 -7.03 21.58 11.22
CA GLY A 480 -6.75 21.47 12.65
C GLY A 480 -6.03 22.70 13.17
N LEU A 481 -6.33 23.08 14.41
CA LEU A 481 -5.65 24.12 15.17
C LEU A 481 -5.29 23.59 16.56
N ARG A 482 -3.98 23.52 16.83
CA ARG A 482 -3.45 23.26 18.18
C ARG A 482 -3.00 24.57 18.80
N VAL A 483 -3.52 24.92 19.97
CA VAL A 483 -3.11 26.12 20.72
C VAL A 483 -2.57 25.72 22.08
N ARG A 484 -1.33 26.13 22.36
CA ARG A 484 -0.64 26.01 23.65
C ARG A 484 -0.37 27.41 24.21
N GLU A 485 0.31 27.48 25.35
CA GLU A 485 0.53 28.71 26.12
C GLU A 485 1.30 29.78 25.32
N GLY A 486 2.19 29.38 24.42
CA GLY A 486 3.03 30.28 23.62
C GLY A 486 3.06 30.01 22.12
N SER A 487 2.26 29.06 21.63
CA SER A 487 2.26 28.69 20.21
C SER A 487 0.88 28.30 19.69
N ALA A 488 0.72 28.48 18.38
CA ALA A 488 -0.35 27.88 17.62
C ALA A 488 0.22 27.13 16.42
N ARG A 489 -0.31 25.95 16.15
CA ARG A 489 0.00 25.16 14.96
C ARG A 489 -1.27 24.87 14.17
N VAL A 490 -1.24 25.15 12.88
CA VAL A 490 -2.34 24.85 11.96
C VAL A 490 -1.94 23.68 11.09
N TYR A 491 -2.85 22.71 10.96
CA TYR A 491 -2.67 21.52 10.15
C TYR A 491 -3.72 21.53 9.05
N TYR A 492 -3.29 21.44 7.79
CA TYR A 492 -4.20 21.34 6.67
C TYR A 492 -3.83 20.13 5.81
N ALA A 493 -4.81 19.29 5.50
CA ALA A 493 -4.65 18.16 4.59
C ALA A 493 -5.93 17.99 3.76
N LEU A 494 -5.78 17.54 2.53
CA LEU A 494 -6.93 17.14 1.73
C LEU A 494 -7.35 15.72 2.13
N THR A 495 -8.64 15.41 2.04
CA THR A 495 -9.14 14.07 2.39
C THR A 495 -8.94 13.04 1.28
N ASP A 496 -8.67 13.54 0.08
CA ASP A 496 -8.61 12.83 -1.19
C ASP A 496 -7.17 12.72 -1.72
N THR A 497 -6.15 13.16 -0.96
CA THR A 497 -4.75 13.05 -1.38
C THR A 497 -3.87 12.52 -0.25
N ASN A 498 -2.85 11.76 -0.60
CA ASN A 498 -1.82 11.28 0.34
C ASN A 498 -0.75 12.34 0.66
N GLU A 499 -1.02 13.64 0.43
CA GLU A 499 -0.08 14.70 0.76
C GLU A 499 0.11 14.81 2.28
N LEU A 500 1.38 15.01 2.70
CA LEU A 500 1.69 15.31 4.08
C LEU A 500 0.95 16.60 4.51
N PRO A 501 0.34 16.64 5.71
CA PRO A 501 -0.34 17.83 6.18
C PRO A 501 0.59 19.06 6.13
N ARG A 502 0.11 20.16 5.55
CA ARG A 502 0.79 21.45 5.62
C ARG A 502 0.66 21.98 7.04
N VAL A 503 1.79 22.32 7.64
CA VAL A 503 1.86 22.85 9.01
C VAL A 503 2.31 24.30 9.00
N LEU A 504 1.48 25.20 9.53
CA LEU A 504 1.91 26.55 9.93
C LEU A 504 2.23 26.54 11.42
N HIS A 505 3.35 27.15 11.80
CA HIS A 505 3.74 27.31 13.20
C HIS A 505 3.96 28.80 13.50
N VAL A 506 3.24 29.32 14.49
CA VAL A 506 3.38 30.71 14.95
C VAL A 506 3.55 30.77 16.46
N GLY A 507 4.44 31.64 16.91
CA GLY A 507 4.52 32.04 18.31
C GLY A 507 3.37 33.00 18.62
N VAL A 508 2.56 32.69 19.63
CA VAL A 508 1.40 33.51 20.01
C VAL A 508 1.03 33.25 21.46
N THR A 509 0.70 34.31 22.19
CA THR A 509 0.10 34.21 23.53
C THR A 509 -1.42 34.27 23.38
N PRO A 510 -2.17 33.19 23.67
CA PRO A 510 -3.61 33.18 23.53
C PRO A 510 -4.26 34.13 24.53
N SER A 511 -5.24 34.92 24.09
CA SER A 511 -5.98 35.86 24.93
C SER A 511 -6.99 35.19 25.88
N GLY A 512 -7.13 33.86 25.80
CA GLY A 512 -8.26 33.12 26.37
C GLY A 512 -9.48 33.14 25.45
N GLY A 513 -10.60 32.58 25.89
CA GLY A 513 -11.86 32.55 25.16
C GLY A 513 -12.27 31.17 24.65
N THR A 514 -13.27 31.15 23.77
CA THR A 514 -13.97 29.94 23.35
C THR A 514 -13.17 29.10 22.34
N ALA A 515 -13.59 27.84 22.19
CA ALA A 515 -13.17 26.97 21.10
C ALA A 515 -14.39 26.62 20.24
N GLY A 516 -14.25 26.64 18.91
CA GLY A 516 -15.39 26.48 18.02
C GLY A 516 -15.06 26.58 16.53
N ILE A 517 -16.11 26.54 15.72
CA ILE A 517 -16.10 26.68 14.27
C ILE A 517 -16.44 28.13 13.92
N VAL A 518 -15.74 28.70 12.93
CA VAL A 518 -16.04 30.01 12.36
C VAL A 518 -16.19 29.91 10.84
N ALA A 519 -17.11 30.66 10.26
CA ALA A 519 -17.28 30.72 8.82
C ALA A 519 -17.91 32.04 8.36
N ASP A 520 -17.31 32.70 7.36
CA ASP A 520 -17.84 33.92 6.74
C ASP A 520 -19.11 33.63 5.91
N ASN A 521 -19.20 32.42 5.36
CA ASN A 521 -20.29 31.97 4.50
C ASN A 521 -20.69 30.53 4.86
N THR A 522 -21.61 29.92 4.10
CA THR A 522 -22.06 28.55 4.38
C THR A 522 -20.89 27.56 4.32
N PHE A 523 -20.65 26.90 5.44
CA PHE A 523 -19.64 25.87 5.63
C PHE A 523 -20.30 24.58 6.06
N TRP A 524 -19.86 23.46 5.48
CA TRP A 524 -20.37 22.13 5.81
C TRP A 524 -19.28 21.34 6.53
N VAL A 525 -19.63 20.74 7.66
CA VAL A 525 -18.71 20.00 8.54
C VAL A 525 -19.30 18.64 8.84
N ASP A 526 -18.60 17.57 8.50
CA ASP A 526 -19.07 16.19 8.71
C ASP A 526 -18.31 15.47 9.84
N ARG A 527 -17.32 16.14 10.44
CA ARG A 527 -16.63 15.68 11.65
C ARG A 527 -16.01 16.85 12.40
N VAL A 528 -16.22 16.87 13.72
CA VAL A 528 -15.53 17.76 14.67
C VAL A 528 -14.77 16.91 15.65
N TYR A 529 -13.46 17.14 15.76
CA TYR A 529 -12.59 16.42 16.67
C TYR A 529 -11.92 17.39 17.63
N VAL A 530 -12.07 17.13 18.93
CA VAL A 530 -11.44 17.89 20.01
C VAL A 530 -10.49 16.96 20.75
N GLY A 531 -9.24 17.34 20.82
CA GLY A 531 -8.22 16.66 21.62
C GLY A 531 -7.53 17.62 22.58
N ASP A 532 -6.81 17.06 23.54
CA ASP A 532 -5.92 17.84 24.39
C ASP A 532 -4.74 18.40 23.59
N GLY A 533 -4.33 19.63 23.88
CA GLY A 533 -3.23 20.29 23.15
C GLY A 533 -1.83 19.72 23.48
N TRP A 534 -1.66 19.01 24.60
CA TRP A 534 -0.40 18.44 25.06
C TRP A 534 -0.36 16.92 25.02
N TYR A 535 -1.46 16.28 25.41
CA TYR A 535 -1.54 14.82 25.56
C TYR A 535 -1.92 14.15 24.24
N TYR A 536 -1.37 12.96 24.04
CA TYR A 536 -1.61 12.08 22.91
C TYR A 536 -2.05 10.70 23.41
N GLN A 537 -2.90 10.05 22.63
CA GLN A 537 -3.29 8.66 22.81
C GLN A 537 -2.59 7.80 21.75
N PRO A 538 -1.81 6.78 22.16
CA PRO A 538 -1.22 5.82 21.24
C PRO A 538 -2.29 4.92 20.60
N ARG A 539 -1.94 4.37 19.43
CA ARG A 539 -2.77 3.49 18.59
C ARG A 539 -1.91 2.38 18.00
N GLU A 540 -1.10 1.73 18.86
CA GLU A 540 -0.02 0.87 18.40
C GLU A 540 0.12 -0.47 19.16
N GLN A 541 -0.35 -0.56 20.41
CA GLN A 541 -0.04 -1.68 21.30
C GLN A 541 -1.17 -2.68 21.51
N VAL A 542 -0.78 -3.95 21.60
CA VAL A 542 -1.60 -5.05 22.12
C VAL A 542 -0.84 -5.81 23.21
N VAL A 543 -1.56 -6.37 24.16
CA VAL A 543 -1.03 -7.33 25.14
C VAL A 543 -1.46 -8.72 24.74
N VAL A 544 -0.51 -9.63 24.69
CA VAL A 544 -0.73 -11.03 24.30
C VAL A 544 -0.35 -11.93 25.46
N ALA A 545 -1.26 -12.79 25.89
CA ALA A 545 -1.04 -13.71 26.98
C ALA A 545 -1.24 -15.17 26.54
N ALA A 546 -0.30 -16.04 26.92
CA ALA A 546 -0.31 -17.47 26.65
C ALA A 546 0.51 -18.20 27.73
N GLY A 547 0.08 -19.41 28.14
CA GLY A 547 0.86 -20.24 29.07
C GLY A 547 1.18 -19.59 30.42
N GLY A 548 0.31 -18.70 30.92
CA GLY A 548 0.56 -17.93 32.16
C GLY A 548 1.58 -16.79 32.04
N GLN A 549 2.09 -16.54 30.83
CA GLN A 549 3.01 -15.45 30.52
C GLN A 549 2.29 -14.38 29.68
N GLN A 550 2.84 -13.17 29.63
CA GLN A 550 2.33 -12.08 28.80
C GLN A 550 3.46 -11.33 28.09
N TRP A 551 3.15 -10.77 26.93
CA TRP A 551 4.03 -9.96 26.12
C TRP A 551 3.29 -8.76 25.55
N THR A 552 3.91 -7.59 25.53
CA THR A 552 3.33 -6.38 24.93
C THR A 552 4.00 -6.12 23.60
N PHE A 553 3.19 -6.04 22.54
CA PHE A 553 3.67 -5.76 21.19
C PHE A 553 3.42 -4.32 20.80
N GLY A 554 4.12 -3.90 19.75
CA GLY A 554 3.73 -2.74 18.97
C GLY A 554 4.28 -1.39 19.42
N PHE A 555 4.96 -1.32 20.56
CA PHE A 555 5.54 -0.10 21.11
C PHE A 555 6.49 0.59 20.13
N LEU A 556 6.26 1.88 19.83
CA LEU A 556 7.21 2.72 19.13
C LEU A 556 8.01 3.57 20.13
N PRO A 557 9.36 3.43 20.18
CA PRO A 557 10.19 4.25 21.04
C PRO A 557 10.09 5.74 20.73
N ARG A 558 10.00 6.54 21.79
CA ARG A 558 9.96 8.00 21.74
C ARG A 558 10.94 8.58 22.74
N THR A 559 11.45 9.76 22.45
CA THR A 559 12.37 10.54 23.29
C THR A 559 11.74 11.88 23.64
N GLY A 560 12.07 12.44 24.81
CA GLY A 560 11.50 13.73 25.23
C GLY A 560 9.99 13.69 25.47
N ILE A 561 9.47 12.57 26.00
CA ILE A 561 8.05 12.43 26.39
C ILE A 561 7.93 11.99 27.85
N GLN A 562 6.74 12.21 28.42
CA GLN A 562 6.33 11.68 29.72
C GLN A 562 4.99 10.94 29.61
N TRP A 563 4.92 9.75 30.19
CA TRP A 563 3.72 8.89 30.21
C TRP A 563 2.84 9.17 31.43
N PHE A 564 1.53 9.08 31.23
CA PHE A 564 0.46 9.25 32.21
C PHE A 564 -0.65 8.23 31.91
N GLY A 565 -0.59 7.06 32.55
CA GLY A 565 -1.47 5.94 32.21
C GLY A 565 -1.29 5.53 30.74
N ASN A 566 -2.38 5.43 29.98
CA ASN A 566 -2.35 5.12 28.54
C ASN A 566 -2.26 6.37 27.64
N THR A 567 -1.77 7.48 28.17
CA THR A 567 -1.52 8.71 27.40
C THR A 567 -0.10 9.19 27.64
N PHE A 568 0.41 10.01 26.74
CA PHE A 568 1.72 10.63 26.91
C PHE A 568 1.71 12.06 26.37
N ARG A 569 2.69 12.86 26.77
CA ARG A 569 2.92 14.20 26.22
C ARG A 569 4.39 14.46 25.96
N PRO A 570 4.75 15.27 24.95
CA PRO A 570 6.07 15.86 24.84
C PRO A 570 6.43 16.74 26.04
N VAL A 571 7.72 16.76 26.41
CA VAL A 571 8.25 17.66 27.45
C VAL A 571 8.56 19.07 26.94
N ALA A 572 8.66 19.22 25.61
CA ALA A 572 8.88 20.48 24.92
C ALA A 572 7.73 20.78 23.94
N ASP A 573 7.64 22.01 23.44
CA ASP A 573 6.58 22.41 22.53
C ASP A 573 6.80 21.91 21.09
N VAL A 574 6.72 20.59 20.94
CA VAL A 574 6.82 19.84 19.68
C VAL A 574 5.57 19.01 19.46
N ASP A 575 5.37 18.56 18.22
CA ASP A 575 4.38 17.53 17.91
C ASP A 575 4.93 16.14 18.21
N GLU A 576 4.03 15.18 18.38
CA GLU A 576 4.39 13.79 18.68
C GLU A 576 5.40 13.21 17.68
N TRP A 577 5.23 13.50 16.39
CA TRP A 577 6.06 12.89 15.35
C TRP A 577 7.52 13.33 15.41
N GLU A 578 7.81 14.47 16.05
CA GLU A 578 9.17 14.97 16.29
C GLU A 578 9.87 14.20 17.43
N THR A 579 9.13 13.40 18.21
CA THR A 579 9.66 12.66 19.37
C THR A 579 10.21 11.27 19.02
N ARG A 580 10.08 10.85 17.76
CA ARG A 580 10.42 9.51 17.27
C ARG A 580 11.33 9.56 16.05
N SER A 581 12.23 8.59 15.95
CA SER A 581 13.15 8.43 14.82
C SER A 581 12.62 7.51 13.71
N ALA A 582 11.46 6.87 13.93
CA ALA A 582 10.82 5.96 12.99
C ALA A 582 9.31 6.22 12.88
N GLY A 583 8.73 5.81 11.76
CA GLY A 583 7.28 5.86 11.47
C GLY A 583 6.57 4.54 11.72
N TYR A 584 5.24 4.57 11.64
CA TYR A 584 4.47 3.33 11.48
C TYR A 584 4.43 2.98 10.00
N SER A 585 4.52 1.68 9.72
CA SER A 585 4.01 1.17 8.46
C SER A 585 2.52 1.48 8.39
N LEU A 586 2.07 2.01 7.25
CA LEU A 586 0.63 2.09 6.95
C LEU A 586 0.06 0.73 6.53
N ASP A 587 0.94 -0.24 6.31
CA ASP A 587 0.65 -1.64 5.98
C ASP A 587 0.73 -2.54 7.22
N TRP A 588 0.27 -3.78 7.08
CA TRP A 588 0.29 -4.80 8.12
C TRP A 588 1.72 -5.10 8.60
N VAL A 589 1.92 -5.07 9.91
CA VAL A 589 3.15 -5.45 10.58
C VAL A 589 2.99 -6.79 11.30
N TYR A 590 4.10 -7.49 11.48
CA TYR A 590 4.15 -8.77 12.17
C TYR A 590 5.01 -8.62 13.41
N GLU A 591 4.40 -8.87 14.55
CA GLU A 591 5.02 -8.78 15.87
C GLU A 591 5.26 -10.18 16.41
N HIS A 592 6.43 -10.42 16.98
CA HIS A 592 6.95 -11.77 17.24
C HIS A 592 7.27 -11.98 18.72
N TRP A 593 6.65 -12.99 19.35
CA TRP A 593 7.08 -13.54 20.63
C TRP A 593 7.82 -14.85 20.36
N THR A 594 9.13 -14.74 20.20
CA THR A 594 10.03 -15.88 20.00
C THR A 594 10.13 -16.71 21.28
N PHE A 595 10.07 -18.03 21.16
CA PHE A 595 9.94 -18.96 22.30
C PHE A 595 8.67 -18.73 23.12
N ALA A 596 7.55 -18.50 22.44
CA ALA A 596 6.24 -18.47 23.09
C ALA A 596 5.95 -19.83 23.73
N PRO A 597 5.21 -19.87 24.86
CA PRO A 597 4.93 -21.09 25.62
C PRO A 597 3.86 -21.94 24.92
N LEU A 598 4.11 -22.34 23.68
CA LEU A 598 3.29 -23.21 22.88
C LEU A 598 3.85 -24.64 22.84
N GLU A 599 2.97 -25.63 22.76
CA GLU A 599 3.29 -27.04 22.77
C GLU A 599 2.60 -27.76 21.61
N ALA A 600 3.30 -28.71 21.02
CA ALA A 600 2.75 -29.49 19.91
C ALA A 600 1.57 -30.37 20.37
N ASP A 601 0.53 -30.44 19.54
CA ASP A 601 -0.69 -31.22 19.69
C ASP A 601 -1.53 -30.92 20.95
N LYS A 602 -1.27 -29.80 21.63
CA LYS A 602 -2.06 -29.37 22.79
C LYS A 602 -2.85 -28.10 22.47
N PRO A 603 -4.15 -28.04 22.79
CA PRO A 603 -4.91 -26.81 22.69
C PRO A 603 -4.44 -25.82 23.76
N GLN A 604 -4.16 -24.60 23.35
CA GLN A 604 -3.65 -23.54 24.20
C GLN A 604 -4.35 -22.23 23.86
N GLN A 605 -4.79 -21.53 24.89
CA GLN A 605 -5.44 -20.24 24.75
C GLN A 605 -4.40 -19.14 24.59
N VAL A 606 -4.55 -18.36 23.53
CA VAL A 606 -3.81 -17.13 23.26
C VAL A 606 -4.78 -15.98 23.36
N GLN A 607 -4.61 -15.14 24.37
CA GLN A 607 -5.44 -13.97 24.56
C GLN A 607 -4.77 -12.75 23.95
N VAL A 608 -5.46 -12.06 23.04
CA VAL A 608 -4.98 -10.80 22.43
C VAL A 608 -5.89 -9.68 22.90
N ARG A 609 -5.32 -8.74 23.67
CA ARG A 609 -6.02 -7.58 24.24
C ARG A 609 -5.50 -6.30 23.62
N ALA A 610 -6.39 -5.42 23.19
CA ALA A 610 -6.02 -4.12 22.65
C ALA A 610 -5.69 -3.17 23.82
N LEU A 611 -4.41 -2.86 24.04
CA LEU A 611 -4.02 -1.88 25.05
C LEU A 611 -4.50 -0.49 24.59
N ASP A 612 -4.25 -0.22 23.31
CA ASP A 612 -4.63 1.00 22.62
C ASP A 612 -5.90 0.83 21.78
N HIS A 613 -6.59 1.94 21.57
CA HIS A 613 -7.69 2.00 20.61
C HIS A 613 -7.16 2.02 19.16
N ASP A 614 -8.02 1.63 18.22
CA ASP A 614 -7.80 1.64 16.78
C ASP A 614 -6.60 0.82 16.28
N VAL A 615 -6.02 -0.05 17.11
CA VAL A 615 -5.08 -1.09 16.65
C VAL A 615 -5.88 -2.22 16.02
N TRP A 616 -5.53 -2.56 14.79
CA TRP A 616 -6.21 -3.62 14.04
C TRP A 616 -5.45 -4.93 14.22
N VAL A 617 -6.15 -6.03 14.49
CA VAL A 617 -5.60 -7.38 14.65
C VAL A 617 -6.11 -8.25 13.51
N GLY A 618 -5.19 -8.77 12.69
CA GLY A 618 -5.51 -9.55 11.48
C GLY A 618 -5.46 -11.06 11.69
N ARG A 619 -4.31 -11.61 12.08
CA ARG A 619 -4.08 -13.05 12.22
C ARG A 619 -3.16 -13.36 13.39
N VAL A 620 -3.33 -14.55 13.95
CA VAL A 620 -2.52 -15.11 15.03
C VAL A 620 -1.88 -16.40 14.52
N PHE A 621 -0.55 -16.52 14.58
CA PHE A 621 0.20 -17.65 14.03
C PHE A 621 1.08 -18.33 15.08
N ALA A 622 1.11 -19.66 15.08
CA ALA A 622 2.13 -20.46 15.73
C ALA A 622 3.19 -20.86 14.69
N CYS A 623 4.30 -20.12 14.64
CA CYS A 623 5.40 -20.30 13.70
C CYS A 623 6.51 -21.18 14.27
N ASP A 624 7.28 -21.85 13.41
CA ASP A 624 8.59 -22.38 13.77
C ASP A 624 9.55 -21.22 14.09
N VAL A 625 10.31 -21.34 15.18
CA VAL A 625 11.35 -20.37 15.55
C VAL A 625 12.45 -20.28 14.49
N ASP A 626 12.72 -21.37 13.77
CA ASP A 626 13.83 -21.45 12.82
C ASP A 626 13.45 -20.98 11.40
N GLY A 627 12.16 -20.78 11.12
CA GLY A 627 11.71 -20.29 9.83
C GLY A 627 10.22 -20.48 9.59
N ALA A 628 9.51 -19.38 9.35
CA ALA A 628 8.14 -19.40 8.84
C ALA A 628 7.91 -18.23 7.87
N SER A 629 7.11 -18.47 6.84
CA SER A 629 6.81 -17.49 5.80
C SER A 629 5.36 -17.55 5.33
N ILE A 630 4.87 -16.43 4.81
CA ILE A 630 3.69 -16.39 3.93
C ILE A 630 4.20 -16.32 2.50
N ALA A 631 3.65 -17.15 1.62
CA ALA A 631 4.01 -17.19 0.21
C ALA A 631 2.81 -16.80 -0.66
N TYR A 632 3.04 -15.97 -1.69
CA TYR A 632 2.11 -15.75 -2.81
C TYR A 632 2.83 -16.03 -4.12
N TRP A 633 2.14 -16.64 -5.08
CA TRP A 633 2.68 -16.92 -6.40
C TRP A 633 1.60 -16.90 -7.48
N SER A 634 2.05 -16.66 -8.70
CA SER A 634 1.24 -16.83 -9.91
C SER A 634 1.44 -18.22 -10.49
N ASP A 635 0.34 -18.83 -10.91
CA ASP A 635 0.34 -20.08 -11.67
C ASP A 635 -0.58 -19.96 -12.90
N ALA A 636 -0.79 -21.06 -13.61
CA ALA A 636 -1.59 -21.08 -14.83
C ALA A 636 -3.00 -20.49 -14.64
N ASP A 637 -3.66 -20.77 -13.52
CA ASP A 637 -5.02 -20.27 -13.26
C ASP A 637 -5.01 -18.76 -12.97
N THR A 638 -4.00 -18.24 -12.26
CA THR A 638 -3.81 -16.80 -12.07
C THR A 638 -3.68 -16.08 -13.42
N VAL A 639 -2.88 -16.65 -14.33
CA VAL A 639 -2.66 -16.07 -15.66
C VAL A 639 -3.91 -16.12 -16.51
N VAL A 640 -4.63 -17.27 -16.53
CA VAL A 640 -5.89 -17.41 -17.28
C VAL A 640 -6.97 -16.47 -16.77
N HIS A 641 -7.13 -16.38 -15.44
CA HIS A 641 -8.07 -15.45 -14.81
C HIS A 641 -7.85 -14.02 -15.29
N TRP A 642 -6.61 -13.55 -15.24
CA TRP A 642 -6.27 -12.19 -15.64
C TRP A 642 -6.33 -11.97 -17.15
N ARG A 643 -5.94 -12.95 -17.96
CA ARG A 643 -6.13 -12.90 -19.42
C ARG A 643 -7.60 -12.71 -19.77
N ASP A 644 -8.48 -13.52 -19.18
CA ASP A 644 -9.90 -13.48 -19.51
C ASP A 644 -10.51 -12.15 -19.08
N ARG A 645 -10.13 -11.61 -17.93
CA ARG A 645 -10.58 -10.28 -17.50
C ARG A 645 -9.99 -9.16 -18.36
N ALA A 646 -8.71 -9.22 -18.73
CA ALA A 646 -8.06 -8.27 -19.64
C ALA A 646 -8.89 -8.08 -20.91
N VAL A 647 -9.31 -9.18 -21.55
CA VAL A 647 -10.11 -9.13 -22.77
C VAL A 647 -11.56 -8.78 -22.50
N ASN A 648 -12.23 -9.47 -21.57
CA ASN A 648 -13.68 -9.36 -21.41
C ASN A 648 -14.13 -8.09 -20.69
N ASP A 649 -13.36 -7.60 -19.73
CA ASP A 649 -13.76 -6.45 -18.92
C ASP A 649 -13.27 -5.13 -19.53
N TRP A 650 -12.11 -5.15 -20.18
CA TRP A 650 -11.39 -3.94 -20.62
C TRP A 650 -11.07 -3.91 -22.12
N GLY A 651 -11.29 -4.99 -22.87
CA GLY A 651 -11.02 -5.04 -24.31
C GLY A 651 -9.53 -4.90 -24.66
N LEU A 652 -8.64 -5.30 -23.77
CA LEU A 652 -7.19 -5.20 -23.96
C LEU A 652 -6.72 -6.12 -25.11
N SER A 653 -5.59 -5.78 -25.74
CA SER A 653 -5.03 -6.59 -26.83
C SER A 653 -4.45 -7.92 -26.36
N GLY A 654 -4.12 -8.04 -25.08
CA GLY A 654 -3.64 -9.27 -24.47
C GLY A 654 -2.98 -9.07 -23.11
N ILE A 655 -2.05 -9.95 -22.80
CA ILE A 655 -1.24 -9.96 -21.57
C ILE A 655 0.24 -9.93 -21.91
N ALA A 656 1.06 -9.33 -21.05
CA ALA A 656 2.51 -9.37 -21.10
C ALA A 656 3.03 -10.10 -19.84
N LEU A 657 3.84 -11.14 -20.01
CA LEU A 657 4.24 -12.02 -18.91
C LEU A 657 5.68 -11.74 -18.46
N TRP A 658 5.87 -11.42 -17.18
CA TRP A 658 7.19 -11.12 -16.60
C TRP A 658 7.57 -12.14 -15.51
N THR A 659 8.58 -13.00 -15.65
CA THR A 659 9.52 -13.15 -16.77
C THR A 659 9.59 -14.62 -17.20
N LEU A 660 9.82 -14.83 -18.49
CA LEU A 660 9.87 -16.14 -19.13
C LEU A 660 10.84 -17.10 -18.42
N GLY A 661 10.44 -18.37 -18.29
CA GLY A 661 11.16 -19.42 -17.59
C GLY A 661 10.98 -19.45 -16.06
N GLN A 662 10.15 -18.56 -15.49
CA GLN A 662 9.77 -18.60 -14.08
C GLN A 662 8.37 -19.17 -13.85
N GLU A 663 7.56 -19.20 -14.90
CA GLU A 663 6.17 -19.64 -14.88
C GLU A 663 6.00 -21.13 -14.61
N ASP A 664 4.80 -21.47 -14.16
CA ASP A 664 4.24 -22.78 -14.33
C ASP A 664 4.07 -23.09 -15.83
N MET A 665 4.79 -24.07 -16.38
CA MET A 665 4.71 -24.41 -17.82
C MET A 665 3.29 -24.75 -18.29
N ARG A 666 2.41 -25.19 -17.37
CA ARG A 666 0.97 -25.42 -17.66
C ARG A 666 0.27 -24.15 -18.15
N THR A 667 0.83 -22.98 -17.88
CA THR A 667 0.36 -21.68 -18.38
C THR A 667 0.22 -21.71 -19.90
N TRP A 668 1.22 -22.23 -20.61
CA TRP A 668 1.21 -22.24 -22.08
C TRP A 668 0.13 -23.15 -22.69
N ASP A 669 -0.17 -24.28 -22.04
CA ASP A 669 -1.27 -25.17 -22.43
C ASP A 669 -2.63 -24.50 -22.15
N ALA A 670 -2.76 -23.89 -20.97
CA ALA A 670 -3.99 -23.21 -20.55
C ALA A 670 -4.30 -21.98 -21.42
N LEU A 671 -3.26 -21.30 -21.92
CA LEU A 671 -3.40 -20.18 -22.85
C LEU A 671 -3.99 -20.60 -24.21
N ALA A 672 -3.79 -21.85 -24.63
CA ALA A 672 -4.30 -22.37 -25.90
C ALA A 672 -5.71 -22.97 -25.83
N GLY A 673 -6.34 -22.97 -24.65
CA GLY A 673 -7.66 -23.57 -24.46
C GLY A 673 -7.67 -25.10 -24.53
N GLY A 674 -6.51 -25.76 -24.40
CA GLY A 674 -6.40 -27.22 -24.33
C GLY A 674 -6.62 -27.76 -22.91
N GLU A 675 -7.18 -28.97 -22.78
CA GLU A 675 -7.08 -29.72 -21.53
C GLU A 675 -5.61 -30.06 -21.25
N LEU A 676 -5.16 -29.81 -20.01
CA LEU A 676 -3.79 -30.15 -19.57
C LEU A 676 -3.53 -31.65 -19.81
N SER A 677 -2.55 -31.96 -20.66
CA SER A 677 -2.14 -33.34 -20.88
C SER A 677 -1.59 -33.94 -19.57
N ALA A 678 -1.73 -35.27 -19.39
CA ALA A 678 -1.22 -35.91 -18.18
C ALA A 678 0.31 -35.83 -18.04
N GLU A 679 1.02 -35.60 -19.16
CA GLU A 679 2.47 -35.49 -19.23
C GLU A 679 2.94 -34.10 -18.81
N THR A 680 2.21 -33.02 -19.13
CA THR A 680 2.54 -31.66 -18.67
C THR A 680 2.21 -31.43 -17.18
N LYS A 681 1.49 -32.37 -16.57
CA LYS A 681 1.28 -32.48 -15.10
C LYS A 681 2.43 -33.17 -14.37
N ARG A 682 3.40 -33.75 -15.09
CA ARG A 682 4.61 -34.36 -14.53
C ARG A 682 5.79 -33.46 -14.84
N LEU A 683 6.29 -32.75 -13.83
CA LEU A 683 7.55 -32.02 -13.96
C LEU A 683 8.71 -32.99 -13.68
N ASN A 684 9.69 -32.98 -14.59
CA ASN A 684 10.93 -33.77 -14.68
C ASN A 684 11.32 -34.62 -13.44
N ILE A 685 11.58 -35.91 -13.72
CA ILE A 685 12.29 -36.84 -12.83
C ILE A 685 13.75 -36.42 -12.71
#